data_AF-A0A317IB69-F1
#
_entry.id   AF-A0A317IB69-F1
#
_cell.length_a   1.000
_cell.length_b   1.000
_cell.length_c   1.000
_cell.angle_alpha   90.00
_cell.angle_beta   90.00
_cell.angle_gamma   90.00
#
_symmetry.space_group_name_H-M   'P 1'
#
loop_
_entity.id
_entity.type
_entity.pdbx_description
1 polymer ?
#
loop_
_entity_poly.entity_id
_entity_poly.type
_entity_poly.pdbx_seq_one_letter_code
_entity_poly.pdbx_strand_id
1 'polypeptide(L)'
;MYPKKIVALCCLIITLLTARAQQGNIWYFGKVAGLKFGYTGPQALTDGVMSSTEGTAVMCDENGNLLFYTDGVTVWNRNHKPMPNGTGLKGNTSSFQSCLIVPKPGDPDIYFVFTTDAMENNGASGYNYSEIDMTLDGGMGDITTIKNIFLNGPSSERIAGVIAANYIDYWVVTNDWNSNVFRAYKVTCAGVDPNPTISTVGIPMNASTFSNIGAMKISPDGQWLVQTNYNGSKTPVPVNEIAQLFRFDNTSGNIYAPTTISLINDGYYLGCEFSPDSRYLYLTNRSTRTLHQYDLSSGVPATILSTKSVVPIVIGSIAQLQLAPDGKIYMANGTDKLHVINSPNNAAPACGLQENAADLKGRTSVLGLPSVVPNLYANKAIDFTYTILDSCMGTVQFNGVDHVLNSTVYWDFGDGTSSTLINPVHTFKNPNKIQYVKIYALINPVCGANVSGQFLVPGGAFLKGGFSYTSDCSTRNVTIKDSSSTNLSSISYKYDFGDGTTSTVKEPVHTYLNTGTYTITQIVSALSGCGSDTVTRTVIFSPIKVNAGPDIDVLAGSTTNLTATGASQFQWAPTTYLSNPNIANPTVTPLDDITYVVRGTDANGCSGTDTMSVKVTKATLVEVPSAFTPNGDGLNDVLRPLVYGIPQLDYFVVYNRWGQKVFETKTLGEGWDGTLNGRQLATDVFIWTLSVHDMLGKQIVKRGTSTLIR
;
A
#
# COMPACT_ATOMS: atom_id res chain seq x y z
N MET A 1 0.27 -35.66 46.75
CA MET A 1 0.73 -36.52 45.64
C MET A 1 -0.41 -36.61 44.63
N TYR A 2 -0.48 -35.67 43.68
CA TYR A 2 -1.35 -35.64 42.50
C TYR A 2 -0.65 -34.74 41.45
N PRO A 3 -0.75 -35.04 40.14
CA PRO A 3 0.36 -34.81 39.21
C PRO A 3 0.38 -33.41 38.59
N LYS A 4 1.61 -32.91 38.34
CA LYS A 4 1.91 -31.76 37.48
C LYS A 4 1.41 -32.04 36.06
N LYS A 5 0.42 -31.28 35.59
CA LYS A 5 0.08 -31.19 34.16
C LYS A 5 1.20 -30.41 33.46
N ILE A 6 2.01 -31.11 32.69
CA ILE A 6 2.90 -30.52 31.68
C ILE A 6 1.97 -30.01 30.57
N VAL A 7 1.79 -28.69 30.51
CA VAL A 7 1.18 -28.05 29.34
C VAL A 7 2.28 -27.95 28.29
N ALA A 8 2.13 -28.74 27.22
CA ALA A 8 2.98 -28.68 26.05
C ALA A 8 2.91 -27.26 25.45
N LEU A 9 4.05 -26.58 25.45
CA LEU A 9 4.25 -25.31 24.79
C LEU A 9 4.18 -25.57 23.28
N CYS A 10 3.04 -25.28 22.65
CA CYS A 10 2.97 -25.19 21.19
C CYS A 10 3.84 -24.01 20.76
N CYS A 11 5.07 -24.30 20.31
CA CYS A 11 5.87 -23.37 19.51
C CYS A 11 5.12 -23.10 18.21
N LEU A 12 4.32 -22.04 18.19
CA LEU A 12 3.80 -21.48 16.95
C LEU A 12 4.97 -20.77 16.27
N ILE A 13 5.62 -21.48 15.34
CA ILE A 13 6.59 -20.91 14.41
C ILE A 13 5.81 -19.85 13.62
N ILE A 14 5.98 -18.58 14.00
CA ILE A 14 5.58 -17.46 13.15
C ILE A 14 6.50 -17.55 11.94
N THR A 15 5.96 -18.05 10.83
CA THR A 15 6.66 -18.02 9.54
C THR A 15 6.89 -16.56 9.19
N LEU A 16 8.14 -16.12 9.35
CA LEU A 16 8.66 -14.90 8.77
C LEU A 16 8.26 -14.87 7.29
N LEU A 17 7.51 -13.85 6.88
CA LEU A 17 7.38 -13.47 5.49
C LEU A 17 8.79 -13.10 5.02
N THR A 18 9.51 -14.06 4.46
CA THR A 18 10.76 -13.77 3.76
C THR A 18 10.39 -12.89 2.57
N ALA A 19 10.99 -11.71 2.48
CA ALA A 19 11.03 -10.97 1.23
C ALA A 19 11.75 -11.90 0.23
N ARG A 20 10.99 -12.55 -0.63
CA ARG A 20 11.54 -13.36 -1.72
C ARG A 20 12.12 -12.41 -2.76
N ALA A 21 13.21 -12.81 -3.41
CA ALA A 21 13.83 -12.05 -4.48
C ALA A 21 12.73 -11.62 -5.48
N GLN A 22 12.51 -10.32 -5.61
CA GLN A 22 11.52 -9.78 -6.55
C GLN A 22 12.07 -9.82 -7.99
N GLN A 23 13.38 -10.02 -8.15
CA GLN A 23 14.04 -10.22 -9.43
C GLN A 23 13.74 -11.61 -10.01
N GLY A 24 13.27 -11.66 -11.26
CA GLY A 24 12.70 -12.85 -11.88
C GLY A 24 11.18 -12.97 -11.74
N ASN A 25 10.52 -11.97 -11.13
CA ASN A 25 9.06 -11.92 -10.97
C ASN A 25 8.30 -11.90 -12.29
N ILE A 26 8.96 -11.63 -13.41
CA ILE A 26 8.32 -11.61 -14.72
C ILE A 26 9.03 -12.59 -15.63
N TRP A 27 8.25 -13.43 -16.29
CA TRP A 27 8.67 -14.33 -17.36
C TRP A 27 7.97 -13.93 -18.66
N TYR A 28 8.71 -13.99 -19.75
CA TYR A 28 8.21 -13.96 -21.13
C TYR A 28 8.85 -15.12 -21.87
N PHE A 29 8.04 -15.92 -22.55
CA PHE A 29 8.47 -17.16 -23.19
C PHE A 29 7.44 -17.63 -24.22
N GLY A 30 7.77 -18.69 -24.96
CA GLY A 30 6.85 -19.33 -25.88
C GLY A 30 6.30 -18.38 -26.95
N LYS A 31 5.06 -18.62 -27.39
CA LYS A 31 4.36 -17.76 -28.36
C LYS A 31 3.62 -16.66 -27.62
N VAL A 32 4.31 -15.54 -27.39
CA VAL A 32 3.79 -14.32 -26.76
C VAL A 32 3.08 -14.59 -25.43
N ALA A 33 3.65 -15.50 -24.64
CA ALA A 33 3.19 -15.82 -23.30
C ALA A 33 4.06 -15.11 -22.25
N GLY A 34 3.48 -14.84 -21.09
CA GLY A 34 4.23 -14.39 -19.94
C GLY A 34 3.52 -14.67 -18.63
N LEU A 35 4.28 -14.57 -17.54
CA LEU A 35 3.79 -14.74 -16.18
C LEU A 35 4.40 -13.67 -15.28
N LYS A 36 3.59 -13.12 -14.39
CA LYS A 36 4.02 -12.28 -13.27
C LYS A 36 3.78 -13.01 -11.96
N PHE A 37 4.81 -13.25 -11.18
CA PHE A 37 4.71 -13.89 -9.87
C PHE A 37 4.37 -12.84 -8.81
N GLY A 38 3.35 -13.13 -7.99
CA GLY A 38 2.92 -12.27 -6.88
C GLY A 38 2.43 -13.08 -5.69
N TYR A 39 2.03 -12.40 -4.62
CA TYR A 39 1.60 -13.03 -3.36
C TYR A 39 0.42 -14.00 -3.51
N THR A 40 -0.46 -13.76 -4.49
CA THR A 40 -1.62 -14.61 -4.78
C THR A 40 -1.32 -15.73 -5.77
N GLY A 41 -0.07 -15.89 -6.21
CA GLY A 41 0.34 -16.81 -7.27
C GLY A 41 0.67 -16.13 -8.60
N PRO A 42 1.04 -16.90 -9.64
CA PRO A 42 1.37 -16.38 -10.96
C PRO A 42 0.14 -15.83 -11.68
N GLN A 43 0.31 -14.68 -12.34
CA GLN A 43 -0.70 -14.03 -13.18
C GLN A 43 -0.21 -14.01 -14.63
N ALA A 44 -1.07 -14.39 -15.58
CA ALA A 44 -0.71 -14.35 -16.99
C ALA A 44 -0.48 -12.91 -17.49
N LEU A 45 0.57 -12.74 -18.29
CA LEU A 45 0.85 -11.54 -19.06
C LEU A 45 0.61 -11.82 -20.54
N THR A 46 -0.01 -10.88 -21.25
CA THR A 46 -0.39 -11.01 -22.66
C THR A 46 0.14 -9.88 -23.54
N ASP A 47 0.98 -9.02 -22.95
CA ASP A 47 1.57 -7.80 -23.51
C ASP A 47 2.93 -8.03 -24.20
N GLY A 48 3.63 -9.11 -23.85
CA GLY A 48 4.90 -9.48 -24.48
C GLY A 48 4.77 -9.72 -25.99
N VAL A 49 5.80 -9.30 -26.74
CA VAL A 49 5.82 -9.38 -28.22
C VAL A 49 6.71 -10.49 -28.78
N MET A 50 7.54 -11.12 -27.94
CA MET A 50 8.48 -12.16 -28.36
C MET A 50 7.74 -13.48 -28.64
N SER A 51 8.20 -14.18 -29.68
CA SER A 51 7.64 -15.46 -30.11
C SER A 51 8.78 -16.47 -30.31
N SER A 52 9.17 -17.15 -29.24
CA SER A 52 10.18 -18.21 -29.26
C SER A 52 9.51 -19.59 -29.12
N THR A 53 10.11 -20.62 -29.72
CA THR A 53 9.64 -22.00 -29.54
C THR A 53 10.27 -22.61 -28.28
N GLU A 54 11.44 -22.11 -27.89
CA GLU A 54 12.32 -22.73 -26.90
C GLU A 54 12.89 -21.70 -25.92
N GLY A 55 14.21 -21.67 -25.74
CA GLY A 55 14.89 -20.86 -24.75
C GLY A 55 14.60 -19.37 -24.88
N THR A 56 14.59 -18.71 -23.74
CA THR A 56 14.47 -17.26 -23.57
C THR A 56 15.20 -16.86 -22.30
N ALA A 57 15.37 -15.57 -22.05
CA ALA A 57 15.84 -15.05 -20.77
C ALA A 57 15.18 -13.70 -20.47
N VAL A 58 14.97 -13.41 -19.19
CA VAL A 58 14.30 -12.19 -18.72
C VAL A 58 15.08 -11.61 -17.55
N MET A 59 15.19 -10.28 -17.50
CA MET A 59 15.79 -9.56 -16.39
C MET A 59 14.80 -8.56 -15.78
N CYS A 60 14.78 -8.53 -14.46
CA CYS A 60 14.01 -7.57 -13.66
C CYS A 60 14.94 -6.77 -12.74
N ASP A 61 14.50 -5.59 -12.32
CA ASP A 61 15.13 -4.81 -11.24
C ASP A 61 14.85 -5.40 -9.86
N GLU A 62 15.51 -4.90 -8.82
CA GLU A 62 15.38 -5.32 -7.41
C GLU A 62 13.93 -5.25 -6.87
N ASN A 63 13.07 -4.44 -7.49
CA ASN A 63 11.66 -4.31 -7.14
C ASN A 63 10.75 -5.27 -7.93
N GLY A 64 11.34 -6.07 -8.83
CA GLY A 64 10.65 -7.01 -9.70
C GLY A 64 9.97 -6.40 -10.91
N ASN A 65 10.34 -5.18 -11.29
CA ASN A 65 9.89 -4.58 -12.55
C ASN A 65 10.72 -5.10 -13.71
N LEU A 66 10.10 -5.27 -14.87
CA LEU A 66 10.77 -5.68 -16.09
C LEU A 66 11.84 -4.64 -16.50
N LEU A 67 13.05 -5.11 -16.79
CA LEU A 67 14.09 -4.31 -17.45
C LEU A 67 14.12 -4.63 -18.94
N PHE A 68 14.34 -5.90 -19.27
CA PHE A 68 14.38 -6.39 -20.65
C PHE A 68 14.26 -7.92 -20.70
N TYR A 69 14.07 -8.45 -21.91
CA TYR A 69 14.03 -9.89 -22.18
C TYR A 69 14.50 -10.19 -23.60
N THR A 70 14.88 -11.43 -23.86
CA THR A 70 15.45 -11.85 -25.15
C THR A 70 15.16 -13.32 -25.46
N ASP A 71 15.12 -13.62 -26.76
CA ASP A 71 15.09 -14.98 -27.31
C ASP A 71 16.48 -15.46 -27.76
N GLY A 72 17.53 -14.67 -27.52
CA GLY A 72 18.90 -14.92 -27.97
C GLY A 72 19.24 -14.30 -29.34
N VAL A 73 18.26 -13.73 -30.06
CA VAL A 73 18.46 -13.06 -31.36
C VAL A 73 18.11 -11.57 -31.27
N THR A 74 17.07 -11.23 -30.52
CA THR A 74 16.61 -9.86 -30.27
C THR A 74 16.45 -9.60 -28.78
N VAL A 75 16.83 -8.41 -28.33
CA VAL A 75 16.59 -7.92 -26.97
C VAL A 75 15.48 -6.86 -27.02
N TRP A 76 14.41 -7.09 -26.26
CA TRP A 76 13.32 -6.15 -26.08
C TRP A 76 13.41 -5.48 -24.71
N ASN A 77 13.24 -4.17 -24.68
CA ASN A 77 13.18 -3.39 -23.44
C ASN A 77 11.85 -3.58 -22.70
N ARG A 78 11.72 -2.92 -21.54
CA ARG A 78 10.52 -2.92 -20.70
C ARG A 78 9.24 -2.41 -21.38
N ASN A 79 9.35 -1.70 -22.50
CA ASN A 79 8.22 -1.23 -23.32
C ASN A 79 7.90 -2.17 -24.49
N HIS A 80 8.48 -3.38 -24.49
CA HIS A 80 8.31 -4.38 -25.55
C HIS A 80 8.82 -3.93 -26.93
N LYS A 81 9.71 -2.94 -26.98
CA LYS A 81 10.37 -2.50 -28.22
C LYS A 81 11.77 -3.10 -28.30
N PRO A 82 12.23 -3.55 -29.48
CA PRO A 82 13.63 -3.92 -29.66
C PRO A 82 14.53 -2.75 -29.22
N MET A 83 15.58 -3.05 -28.46
CA MET A 83 16.62 -2.06 -28.16
C MET A 83 17.32 -1.62 -29.47
N PRO A 84 17.82 -0.38 -29.59
CA PRO A 84 18.35 0.15 -30.86
C PRO A 84 19.43 -0.73 -31.52
N ASN A 85 20.39 -1.25 -30.75
CA ASN A 85 21.40 -2.23 -31.15
C ASN A 85 21.08 -3.66 -30.67
N GLY A 86 19.84 -3.89 -30.23
CA GLY A 86 19.36 -5.13 -29.63
C GLY A 86 19.08 -6.29 -30.59
N THR A 87 19.25 -6.12 -31.90
CA THR A 87 18.95 -7.17 -32.91
C THR A 87 20.22 -7.77 -33.52
N GLY A 88 20.12 -8.97 -34.11
CA GLY A 88 21.25 -9.62 -34.78
C GLY A 88 22.28 -10.18 -33.81
N LEU A 89 21.83 -10.62 -32.63
CA LEU A 89 22.67 -11.41 -31.73
C LEU A 89 22.88 -12.81 -32.34
N LYS A 90 24.03 -13.41 -32.04
CA LYS A 90 24.46 -14.71 -32.59
C LYS A 90 23.87 -15.94 -31.88
N GLY A 91 22.74 -15.78 -31.21
CA GLY A 91 21.94 -16.91 -30.73
C GLY A 91 20.95 -17.40 -31.78
N ASN A 92 20.08 -18.32 -31.38
CA ASN A 92 19.04 -18.85 -32.25
C ASN A 92 17.77 -19.21 -31.46
N THR A 93 16.60 -18.88 -32.00
CA THR A 93 15.30 -19.17 -31.35
C THR A 93 14.93 -20.66 -31.31
N SER A 94 15.69 -21.48 -32.03
CA SER A 94 15.59 -22.95 -32.05
C SER A 94 16.66 -23.63 -31.19
N SER A 95 17.35 -22.86 -30.34
CA SER A 95 18.22 -23.43 -29.31
C SER A 95 17.42 -23.69 -28.03
N PHE A 96 17.55 -24.89 -27.48
CA PHE A 96 16.78 -25.28 -26.30
C PHE A 96 17.03 -24.35 -25.10
N GLN A 97 18.29 -23.95 -24.89
CA GLN A 97 18.68 -22.83 -24.03
C GLN A 97 19.40 -21.75 -24.87
N SER A 98 18.61 -20.95 -25.58
CA SER A 98 19.11 -19.93 -26.52
C SER A 98 19.90 -18.79 -25.88
N CYS A 99 19.68 -18.49 -24.61
CA CYS A 99 20.33 -17.37 -23.95
C CYS A 99 20.31 -17.48 -22.43
N LEU A 100 21.21 -16.73 -21.79
CA LEU A 100 21.30 -16.53 -20.34
C LEU A 100 21.70 -15.08 -20.09
N ILE A 101 21.08 -14.43 -19.10
CA ILE A 101 21.45 -13.07 -18.71
C ILE A 101 22.14 -13.11 -17.34
N VAL A 102 23.26 -12.42 -17.23
CA VAL A 102 24.06 -12.30 -16.00
C VAL A 102 24.35 -10.82 -15.73
N PRO A 103 24.02 -10.27 -14.55
CA PRO A 103 24.39 -8.90 -14.21
C PRO A 103 25.90 -8.78 -14.06
N LYS A 104 26.45 -7.60 -14.34
CA LYS A 104 27.86 -7.31 -14.05
C LYS A 104 28.00 -7.06 -12.54
N PRO A 105 28.81 -7.85 -11.82
CA PRO A 105 29.08 -7.56 -10.41
C PRO A 105 29.59 -6.14 -10.23
N GLY A 106 29.11 -5.41 -9.23
CA GLY A 106 29.57 -4.04 -8.97
C GLY A 106 28.80 -2.93 -9.69
N ASP A 107 27.97 -3.26 -10.68
CA ASP A 107 27.39 -2.28 -11.59
C ASP A 107 25.90 -2.59 -11.85
N PRO A 108 24.97 -1.84 -11.24
CA PRO A 108 23.55 -2.17 -11.28
C PRO A 108 22.90 -1.94 -12.65
N ASP A 109 23.58 -1.22 -13.55
CA ASP A 109 23.04 -0.85 -14.85
C ASP A 109 23.59 -1.71 -16.00
N ILE A 110 24.63 -2.51 -15.75
CA ILE A 110 25.28 -3.34 -16.78
C ILE A 110 24.92 -4.82 -16.65
N TYR A 111 24.57 -5.43 -17.79
CA TYR A 111 24.23 -6.84 -17.89
C TYR A 111 24.92 -7.49 -19.10
N PHE A 112 25.25 -8.77 -18.99
CA PHE A 112 25.74 -9.57 -20.11
C PHE A 112 24.66 -10.55 -20.57
N VAL A 113 24.38 -10.54 -21.87
CA VAL A 113 23.54 -11.55 -22.53
C VAL A 113 24.44 -12.55 -23.21
N PHE A 114 24.46 -13.77 -22.70
CA PHE A 114 25.09 -14.91 -23.35
C PHE A 114 24.09 -15.55 -24.30
N THR A 115 24.53 -15.88 -25.50
CA THR A 115 23.69 -16.45 -26.55
C THR A 115 24.27 -17.75 -27.06
N THR A 116 23.38 -18.68 -27.37
CA THR A 116 23.69 -20.03 -27.84
C THR A 116 23.12 -20.19 -29.25
N ASP A 117 23.95 -20.67 -30.19
CA ASP A 117 23.48 -21.07 -31.51
C ASP A 117 22.86 -22.47 -31.50
N ALA A 118 22.00 -22.74 -32.47
CA ALA A 118 21.24 -23.98 -32.57
C ALA A 118 21.93 -25.01 -33.46
N MET A 119 21.55 -26.26 -33.26
CA MET A 119 21.99 -27.40 -34.03
C MET A 119 21.58 -27.30 -35.50
N GLU A 120 20.48 -26.63 -35.82
CA GLU A 120 20.02 -26.42 -37.20
C GLU A 120 21.03 -25.59 -38.01
N ASN A 121 21.86 -24.79 -37.32
CA ASN A 121 22.99 -24.07 -37.90
C ASN A 121 24.34 -24.75 -37.62
N ASN A 122 24.32 -26.04 -37.28
CA ASN A 122 25.49 -26.82 -36.84
C ASN A 122 26.23 -26.20 -35.63
N GLY A 123 25.54 -25.37 -34.83
CA GLY A 123 26.14 -24.59 -33.76
C GLY A 123 27.28 -23.67 -34.23
N ALA A 124 27.30 -23.30 -35.52
CA ALA A 124 28.46 -22.65 -36.16
C ALA A 124 28.79 -21.28 -35.57
N SER A 125 27.80 -20.54 -35.08
CA SER A 125 28.03 -19.26 -34.39
C SER A 125 28.50 -19.46 -32.95
N GLY A 126 28.33 -20.67 -32.39
CA GLY A 126 28.78 -21.06 -31.06
C GLY A 126 28.08 -20.31 -29.92
N TYR A 127 28.83 -20.12 -28.84
CA TYR A 127 28.46 -19.29 -27.70
C TYR A 127 29.09 -17.91 -27.84
N ASN A 128 28.29 -16.88 -27.61
CA ASN A 128 28.74 -15.49 -27.65
C ASN A 128 28.20 -14.73 -26.43
N TYR A 129 28.73 -13.57 -26.13
CA TYR A 129 28.09 -12.61 -25.23
C TYR A 129 28.02 -11.20 -25.81
N SER A 130 27.08 -10.41 -25.31
CA SER A 130 26.96 -8.98 -25.57
C SER A 130 26.68 -8.25 -24.26
N GLU A 131 27.15 -7.02 -24.14
CA GLU A 131 26.92 -6.16 -22.98
C GLU A 131 25.72 -5.23 -23.24
N ILE A 132 24.81 -5.17 -22.28
CA ILE A 132 23.71 -4.22 -22.22
C ILE A 132 24.03 -3.19 -21.15
N ASP A 133 23.84 -1.92 -21.49
CA ASP A 133 23.88 -0.80 -20.57
C ASP A 133 22.49 -0.18 -20.46
N MET A 134 21.89 -0.29 -19.26
CA MET A 134 20.54 0.19 -18.98
C MET A 134 20.44 1.72 -18.91
N THR A 135 21.56 2.45 -18.83
CA THR A 135 21.57 3.92 -18.85
C THR A 135 21.36 4.50 -20.24
N LEU A 136 21.58 3.69 -21.30
CA LEU A 136 21.36 4.07 -22.69
C LEU A 136 19.86 4.17 -23.03
N ASP A 137 19.57 4.78 -24.19
CA ASP A 137 18.20 5.00 -24.71
C ASP A 137 17.24 5.62 -23.68
N GLY A 138 17.74 6.58 -22.88
CA GLY A 138 16.96 7.26 -21.85
C GLY A 138 16.49 6.34 -20.72
N GLY A 139 17.28 5.33 -20.34
CA GLY A 139 16.94 4.36 -19.30
C GLY A 139 16.20 3.12 -19.80
N MET A 140 15.99 2.99 -21.12
CA MET A 140 15.39 1.81 -21.73
C MET A 140 16.41 0.72 -22.07
N GLY A 141 17.69 1.08 -22.00
CA GLY A 141 18.82 0.20 -22.23
C GLY A 141 19.12 -0.04 -23.71
N ASP A 142 20.39 -0.30 -23.99
CA ASP A 142 20.84 -0.73 -25.32
C ASP A 142 22.08 -1.63 -25.22
N ILE A 143 22.36 -2.38 -26.29
CA ILE A 143 23.60 -3.14 -26.41
C ILE A 143 24.75 -2.19 -26.75
N THR A 144 25.84 -2.25 -25.98
CA THR A 144 27.02 -1.41 -26.17
C THR A 144 27.80 -1.82 -27.41
N THR A 145 28.99 -1.25 -27.61
CA THR A 145 29.91 -1.70 -28.67
C THR A 145 30.44 -3.12 -28.43
N ILE A 146 30.30 -3.65 -27.20
CA ILE A 146 30.65 -5.03 -26.87
C ILE A 146 29.46 -5.93 -27.26
N LYS A 147 29.49 -6.42 -28.50
CA LYS A 147 28.40 -7.21 -29.08
C LYS A 147 28.93 -8.44 -29.80
N ASN A 148 28.27 -9.58 -29.59
CA ASN A 148 28.60 -10.85 -30.23
C ASN A 148 30.08 -11.26 -30.05
N ILE A 149 30.62 -11.04 -28.85
CA ILE A 149 31.97 -11.49 -28.51
C ILE A 149 31.95 -13.01 -28.40
N PHE A 150 32.71 -13.66 -29.27
CA PHE A 150 32.78 -15.12 -29.35
C PHE A 150 33.51 -15.71 -28.13
N LEU A 151 32.97 -16.80 -27.59
CA LEU A 151 33.54 -17.55 -26.47
C LEU A 151 34.11 -18.89 -26.95
N ASN A 152 33.23 -19.79 -27.40
CA ASN A 152 33.58 -21.12 -27.92
C ASN A 152 32.50 -21.64 -28.86
N GLY A 153 32.84 -22.64 -29.67
CA GLY A 153 31.89 -23.32 -30.54
C GLY A 153 32.53 -24.55 -31.19
N PRO A 154 31.73 -25.45 -31.78
CA PRO A 154 30.27 -25.34 -31.95
C PRO A 154 29.49 -25.54 -30.65
N SER A 155 28.33 -24.87 -30.51
CA SER A 155 27.50 -24.89 -29.30
C SER A 155 26.68 -26.18 -29.18
N SER A 156 26.48 -26.70 -27.95
CA SER A 156 25.61 -27.87 -27.69
C SER A 156 24.17 -27.54 -27.33
N GLU A 157 23.75 -26.28 -27.49
CA GLU A 157 22.48 -25.70 -27.01
C GLU A 157 22.30 -25.63 -25.50
N ARG A 158 23.31 -26.05 -24.74
CA ARG A 158 23.27 -26.06 -23.28
C ARG A 158 24.08 -24.92 -22.71
N ILE A 159 23.45 -24.13 -21.86
CA ILE A 159 24.10 -23.06 -21.10
C ILE A 159 23.46 -22.98 -19.72
N ALA A 160 24.28 -22.77 -18.70
CA ALA A 160 23.82 -22.59 -17.33
C ALA A 160 24.66 -21.53 -16.64
N GLY A 161 24.08 -20.84 -15.67
CA GLY A 161 24.86 -19.97 -14.79
C GLY A 161 24.57 -20.25 -13.33
N VAL A 162 25.49 -19.85 -12.47
CA VAL A 162 25.36 -19.92 -11.02
C VAL A 162 26.19 -18.82 -10.39
N ILE A 163 25.83 -18.38 -9.19
CA ILE A 163 26.69 -17.52 -8.40
C ILE A 163 27.96 -18.27 -7.97
N ALA A 164 29.11 -17.60 -8.00
CA ALA A 164 30.36 -18.14 -7.52
C ALA A 164 30.39 -18.20 -5.98
N ALA A 165 31.33 -18.95 -5.42
CA ALA A 165 31.47 -19.15 -3.97
C ALA A 165 31.68 -17.86 -3.17
N ASN A 166 32.09 -16.76 -3.80
CA ASN A 166 32.24 -15.46 -3.16
C ASN A 166 30.95 -14.62 -3.13
N TYR A 167 29.84 -15.16 -3.65
CA TYR A 167 28.51 -14.52 -3.69
C TYR A 167 28.47 -13.17 -4.43
N ILE A 168 29.47 -12.90 -5.27
CA ILE A 168 29.59 -11.65 -6.04
C ILE A 168 29.72 -11.99 -7.51
N ASP A 169 30.68 -12.85 -7.83
CA ASP A 169 30.93 -13.25 -9.21
C ASP A 169 29.92 -14.29 -9.67
N TYR A 170 29.86 -14.52 -10.97
CA TYR A 170 29.04 -15.56 -11.56
C TYR A 170 29.91 -16.50 -12.39
N TRP A 171 29.50 -17.76 -12.46
CA TRP A 171 29.99 -18.70 -13.45
C TRP A 171 28.95 -18.86 -14.56
N VAL A 172 29.40 -18.84 -15.80
CA VAL A 172 28.61 -19.23 -16.98
C VAL A 172 29.26 -20.48 -17.58
N VAL A 173 28.52 -21.58 -17.56
CA VAL A 173 28.98 -22.88 -18.04
C VAL A 173 28.35 -23.17 -19.39
N THR A 174 29.20 -23.61 -20.31
CA THR A 174 28.82 -24.11 -21.64
C THR A 174 29.37 -25.53 -21.83
N ASN A 175 28.80 -26.26 -22.78
CA ASN A 175 29.29 -27.57 -23.21
C ASN A 175 29.51 -27.56 -24.72
N ASP A 176 30.65 -28.08 -25.17
CA ASP A 176 30.96 -28.13 -26.60
C ASP A 176 30.11 -29.19 -27.31
N TRP A 177 29.73 -28.92 -28.56
CA TRP A 177 29.01 -29.88 -29.40
C TRP A 177 29.80 -31.18 -29.56
N ASN A 178 29.09 -32.32 -29.48
CA ASN A 178 29.65 -33.67 -29.62
C ASN A 178 30.92 -33.88 -28.78
N SER A 179 30.92 -33.37 -27.55
CA SER A 179 32.09 -33.34 -26.68
C SER A 179 31.68 -33.47 -25.22
N ASN A 180 32.61 -33.98 -24.40
CA ASN A 180 32.52 -34.00 -22.95
C ASN A 180 33.34 -32.86 -22.32
N VAL A 181 33.67 -31.83 -23.11
CA VAL A 181 34.38 -30.64 -22.65
C VAL A 181 33.36 -29.59 -22.22
N PHE A 182 33.50 -29.15 -20.98
CA PHE A 182 32.78 -28.02 -20.41
C PHE A 182 33.72 -26.84 -20.22
N ARG A 183 33.17 -25.63 -20.38
CA ARG A 183 33.87 -24.36 -20.12
C ARG A 183 33.07 -23.53 -19.15
N ALA A 184 33.66 -23.21 -18.01
CA ALA A 184 33.11 -22.29 -17.02
C ALA A 184 33.83 -20.93 -17.13
N TYR A 185 33.14 -19.93 -17.66
CA TYR A 185 33.61 -18.55 -17.75
C TYR A 185 33.22 -17.80 -16.50
N LYS A 186 34.15 -17.04 -15.91
CA LYS A 186 33.88 -16.23 -14.74
C LYS A 186 33.44 -14.84 -15.16
N VAL A 187 32.36 -14.33 -14.58
CA VAL A 187 31.91 -12.95 -14.74
C VAL A 187 32.22 -12.22 -13.44
N THR A 188 33.05 -11.18 -13.53
CA THR A 188 33.49 -10.34 -12.42
C THR A 188 33.15 -8.88 -12.72
N CYS A 189 33.47 -7.94 -11.83
CA CYS A 189 33.32 -6.52 -12.14
C CYS A 189 34.23 -6.00 -13.25
N ALA A 190 35.29 -6.74 -13.61
CA ALA A 190 36.08 -6.45 -14.81
C ALA A 190 35.34 -6.87 -16.11
N GLY A 191 34.21 -7.57 -15.99
CA GLY A 191 33.46 -8.15 -17.11
C GLY A 191 33.63 -9.67 -17.19
N VAL A 192 33.38 -10.22 -18.37
CA VAL A 192 33.51 -11.65 -18.67
C VAL A 192 34.98 -12.01 -18.87
N ASP A 193 35.52 -12.92 -18.06
CA ASP A 193 36.86 -13.48 -18.26
C ASP A 193 36.85 -14.43 -19.47
N PRO A 194 37.63 -14.15 -20.54
CA PRO A 194 37.66 -15.01 -21.72
C PRO A 194 38.40 -16.33 -21.50
N ASN A 195 39.03 -16.54 -20.35
CA ASN A 195 39.79 -17.76 -20.04
C ASN A 195 38.98 -18.68 -19.11
N PRO A 196 38.22 -19.65 -19.65
CA PRO A 196 37.38 -20.50 -18.84
C PRO A 196 38.19 -21.55 -18.07
N THR A 197 37.65 -22.00 -16.95
CA THR A 197 38.03 -23.30 -16.37
C THR A 197 37.50 -24.40 -17.30
N ILE A 198 38.40 -25.24 -17.83
CA ILE A 198 38.07 -26.31 -18.77
C ILE A 198 38.01 -27.64 -18.02
N SER A 199 36.90 -28.34 -18.13
CA SER A 199 36.71 -29.69 -17.56
C SER A 199 36.38 -30.68 -18.67
N THR A 200 37.16 -31.74 -18.82
CA THR A 200 36.91 -32.82 -19.80
C THR A 200 36.45 -34.06 -19.05
N VAL A 201 35.13 -34.24 -18.92
CA VAL A 201 34.56 -35.22 -17.99
C VAL A 201 33.18 -35.68 -18.44
N GLY A 202 32.82 -36.91 -18.08
CA GLY A 202 31.56 -37.51 -18.52
C GLY A 202 31.63 -37.98 -19.97
N ILE A 203 30.47 -38.10 -20.60
CA ILE A 203 30.31 -38.75 -21.90
C ILE A 203 29.75 -37.70 -22.86
N PRO A 204 30.21 -37.63 -24.12
CA PRO A 204 29.63 -36.72 -25.10
C PRO A 204 28.12 -36.97 -25.27
N MET A 205 27.27 -36.00 -24.94
CA MET A 205 25.81 -36.18 -24.91
C MET A 205 25.11 -35.98 -26.26
N ASN A 206 25.84 -35.61 -27.33
CA ASN A 206 25.27 -35.23 -28.63
C ASN A 206 25.99 -35.95 -29.80
N ALA A 207 26.31 -37.24 -29.67
CA ALA A 207 27.10 -37.97 -30.68
C ALA A 207 26.33 -38.31 -31.98
N SER A 208 25.01 -38.12 -31.99
CA SER A 208 24.15 -38.33 -33.17
C SER A 208 24.00 -37.07 -34.01
N THR A 209 23.81 -37.19 -35.32
CA THR A 209 23.54 -36.04 -36.23
C THR A 209 22.08 -35.60 -36.24
N PHE A 210 21.20 -36.22 -35.44
CA PHE A 210 19.75 -35.97 -35.47
C PHE A 210 19.21 -35.56 -34.09
N SER A 211 18.57 -34.38 -34.05
CA SER A 211 17.77 -33.79 -32.95
C SER A 211 18.32 -34.09 -31.56
N ASN A 212 19.38 -33.38 -31.14
CA ASN A 212 19.97 -33.45 -29.80
C ASN A 212 19.66 -32.17 -29.03
N ILE A 213 18.47 -32.11 -28.44
CA ILE A 213 18.04 -30.98 -27.61
C ILE A 213 18.05 -31.39 -26.14
N GLY A 214 18.34 -30.47 -25.23
CA GLY A 214 18.32 -30.76 -23.80
C GLY A 214 18.84 -29.60 -22.98
N ALA A 215 18.60 -29.66 -21.67
CA ALA A 215 18.97 -28.59 -20.75
C ALA A 215 20.22 -28.93 -19.96
N MET A 216 20.88 -27.88 -19.51
CA MET A 216 21.87 -27.91 -18.45
C MET A 216 21.44 -26.97 -17.32
N LYS A 217 21.62 -27.43 -16.09
CA LYS A 217 21.33 -26.66 -14.88
C LYS A 217 22.43 -26.88 -13.85
N ILE A 218 22.65 -25.87 -13.04
CA ILE A 218 23.49 -25.94 -11.84
C ILE A 218 22.58 -25.76 -10.63
N SER A 219 22.80 -26.53 -9.58
CA SER A 219 21.98 -26.46 -8.37
C SER A 219 22.11 -25.09 -7.68
N PRO A 220 21.07 -24.62 -6.96
CA PRO A 220 21.09 -23.34 -6.27
C PRO A 220 22.24 -23.14 -5.26
N ASP A 221 22.81 -24.21 -4.72
CA ASP A 221 24.00 -24.20 -3.85
C ASP A 221 25.35 -24.22 -4.60
N GLY A 222 25.32 -24.38 -5.93
CA GLY A 222 26.51 -24.44 -6.77
C GLY A 222 27.34 -25.72 -6.60
N GLN A 223 26.76 -26.84 -6.15
CA GLN A 223 27.50 -28.09 -5.93
C GLN A 223 27.23 -29.18 -6.96
N TRP A 224 26.17 -29.06 -7.74
CA TRP A 224 25.75 -30.04 -8.73
C TRP A 224 25.52 -29.39 -10.08
N LEU A 225 25.88 -30.09 -11.14
CA LEU A 225 25.51 -29.76 -12.51
C LEU A 225 24.82 -30.96 -13.13
N VAL A 226 23.70 -30.74 -13.81
CA VAL A 226 23.00 -31.77 -14.58
C VAL A 226 22.92 -31.34 -16.04
N GLN A 227 23.09 -32.29 -16.95
CA GLN A 227 22.73 -32.11 -18.36
C GLN A 227 21.87 -33.27 -18.85
N THR A 228 20.92 -32.97 -19.73
CA THR A 228 20.01 -33.91 -20.37
C THR A 228 20.17 -33.87 -21.88
N ASN A 229 19.76 -34.95 -22.53
CA ASN A 229 19.69 -35.05 -23.98
C ASN A 229 18.46 -35.86 -24.39
N TYR A 230 17.63 -35.22 -25.20
CA TYR A 230 16.51 -35.81 -25.86
C TYR A 230 16.89 -36.06 -27.31
N ASN A 231 16.80 -37.30 -27.74
CA ASN A 231 17.00 -37.67 -29.14
C ASN A 231 15.67 -38.00 -29.82
N GLY A 232 15.33 -37.22 -30.84
CA GLY A 232 14.12 -37.45 -31.66
C GLY A 232 14.23 -38.61 -32.65
N SER A 233 15.44 -39.10 -32.92
CA SER A 233 15.70 -40.26 -33.79
C SER A 233 15.37 -41.56 -33.06
N LYS A 234 14.62 -42.45 -33.72
CA LYS A 234 14.33 -43.81 -33.23
C LYS A 234 15.55 -44.75 -33.30
N THR A 235 16.73 -44.25 -33.69
CA THR A 235 17.98 -45.03 -33.62
C THR A 235 18.40 -45.21 -32.16
N PRO A 236 18.89 -46.39 -31.74
CA PRO A 236 19.33 -46.59 -30.36
C PRO A 236 20.45 -45.60 -30.00
N VAL A 237 20.14 -44.63 -29.15
CA VAL A 237 21.15 -43.82 -28.49
C VAL A 237 21.72 -44.67 -27.34
N PRO A 238 23.05 -44.69 -27.13
CA PRO A 238 23.63 -45.31 -25.96
C PRO A 238 22.98 -44.75 -24.68
N VAL A 239 22.53 -45.63 -23.78
CA VAL A 239 21.77 -45.26 -22.56
C VAL A 239 22.53 -44.29 -21.65
N ASN A 240 23.84 -44.23 -21.80
CA ASN A 240 24.78 -43.36 -21.10
C ASN A 240 24.86 -41.92 -21.67
N GLU A 241 24.13 -41.60 -22.75
CA GLU A 241 24.10 -40.29 -23.41
C GLU A 241 22.78 -39.51 -23.22
N ILE A 242 21.95 -39.88 -22.22
CA ILE A 242 20.59 -39.32 -22.07
C ILE A 242 20.48 -38.33 -20.89
N ALA A 243 21.09 -38.62 -19.74
CA ALA A 243 21.18 -37.68 -18.61
C ALA A 243 22.41 -37.96 -17.74
N GLN A 244 23.14 -36.91 -17.38
CA GLN A 244 24.34 -37.00 -16.55
C GLN A 244 24.32 -35.94 -15.44
N LEU A 245 24.68 -36.35 -14.22
CA LEU A 245 24.90 -35.52 -13.05
C LEU A 245 26.39 -35.40 -12.79
N PHE A 246 26.85 -34.23 -12.39
CA PHE A 246 28.24 -33.92 -12.09
C PHE A 246 28.31 -33.16 -10.78
N ARG A 247 29.47 -33.21 -10.14
CA ARG A 247 29.84 -32.23 -9.12
C ARG A 247 30.32 -30.95 -9.80
N PHE A 248 29.94 -29.82 -9.23
CA PHE A 248 30.43 -28.50 -9.60
C PHE A 248 31.14 -27.88 -8.39
N ASP A 249 32.33 -27.35 -8.60
CA ASP A 249 33.04 -26.54 -7.62
C ASP A 249 32.85 -25.06 -7.98
N ASN A 250 31.92 -24.38 -7.31
CA ASN A 250 31.63 -22.97 -7.53
C ASN A 250 32.75 -22.01 -7.07
N THR A 251 33.83 -22.52 -6.46
CA THR A 251 35.04 -21.73 -6.16
C THR A 251 35.94 -21.63 -7.39
N SER A 252 36.16 -22.76 -8.08
CA SER A 252 37.11 -22.87 -9.20
C SER A 252 36.45 -22.95 -10.58
N GLY A 253 35.14 -23.20 -10.66
CA GLY A 253 34.43 -23.50 -11.90
C GLY A 253 34.67 -24.93 -12.42
N ASN A 254 35.32 -25.80 -11.65
CA ASN A 254 35.66 -27.15 -12.06
C ASN A 254 34.44 -28.09 -12.02
N ILE A 255 34.33 -28.97 -13.03
CA ILE A 255 33.26 -29.97 -13.15
C ILE A 255 33.91 -31.36 -13.10
N TYR A 256 33.40 -32.24 -12.24
CA TYR A 256 34.04 -33.53 -11.98
C TYR A 256 33.03 -34.60 -11.52
N ALA A 257 33.53 -35.83 -11.29
CA ALA A 257 32.77 -36.98 -10.77
C ALA A 257 31.43 -37.23 -11.50
N PRO A 258 31.47 -37.58 -12.79
CA PRO A 258 30.27 -37.78 -13.59
C PRO A 258 29.49 -39.01 -13.12
N THR A 259 28.18 -38.89 -13.07
CA THR A 259 27.22 -39.94 -12.74
C THR A 259 26.17 -40.01 -13.84
N THR A 260 26.12 -41.14 -14.56
CA THR A 260 25.05 -41.39 -15.52
C THR A 260 23.75 -41.69 -14.77
N ILE A 261 22.70 -40.92 -15.05
CA ILE A 261 21.40 -41.06 -14.39
C ILE A 261 20.50 -42.08 -15.09
N SER A 262 20.65 -42.19 -16.41
CA SER A 262 19.75 -42.99 -17.25
C SER A 262 20.04 -44.49 -17.17
N LEU A 263 19.00 -45.27 -16.88
CA LEU A 263 19.01 -46.74 -16.93
C LEU A 263 18.55 -47.26 -18.30
N ILE A 264 18.84 -48.53 -18.61
CA ILE A 264 18.34 -49.17 -19.84
C ILE A 264 16.80 -49.13 -19.83
N ASN A 265 16.20 -48.61 -20.92
CA ASN A 265 14.76 -48.38 -21.11
C ASN A 265 14.14 -47.17 -20.39
N ASP A 266 14.94 -46.26 -19.85
CA ASP A 266 14.43 -45.06 -19.14
C ASP A 266 13.83 -43.98 -20.05
N GLY A 267 13.71 -44.15 -21.36
CA GLY A 267 13.19 -43.10 -22.27
C GLY A 267 14.14 -41.90 -22.40
N TYR A 268 13.69 -40.83 -23.07
CA TYR A 268 14.51 -39.65 -23.37
C TYR A 268 14.16 -38.46 -22.46
N TYR A 269 15.18 -37.94 -21.76
CA TYR A 269 15.04 -36.78 -20.89
C TYR A 269 15.21 -35.47 -21.66
N LEU A 270 14.34 -34.49 -21.42
CA LEU A 270 14.42 -33.18 -22.07
C LEU A 270 14.78 -32.05 -21.08
N GLY A 271 13.85 -31.65 -20.23
CA GLY A 271 14.06 -30.66 -19.19
C GLY A 271 14.64 -31.25 -17.89
N CYS A 272 15.36 -30.40 -17.16
CA CYS A 272 15.89 -30.69 -15.83
C CYS A 272 15.78 -29.44 -14.94
N GLU A 273 15.65 -29.63 -13.63
CA GLU A 273 15.71 -28.56 -12.63
C GLU A 273 16.01 -29.13 -11.23
N PHE A 274 16.68 -28.33 -10.39
CA PHE A 274 16.90 -28.67 -8.98
C PHE A 274 15.85 -28.04 -8.07
N SER A 275 15.59 -28.67 -6.92
CA SER A 275 14.80 -28.06 -5.86
C SER A 275 15.48 -26.80 -5.31
N PRO A 276 14.72 -25.84 -4.76
CA PRO A 276 15.27 -24.62 -4.14
C PRO A 276 16.40 -24.87 -3.12
N ASP A 277 16.32 -25.96 -2.35
CA ASP A 277 17.32 -26.36 -1.36
C ASP A 277 18.45 -27.23 -1.93
N SER A 278 18.49 -27.45 -3.25
CA SER A 278 19.46 -28.29 -3.97
C SER A 278 19.41 -29.78 -3.61
N ARG A 279 18.45 -30.23 -2.81
CA ARG A 279 18.36 -31.64 -2.38
C ARG A 279 17.84 -32.57 -3.46
N TYR A 280 16.85 -32.15 -4.24
CA TYR A 280 16.20 -32.99 -5.24
C TYR A 280 16.53 -32.54 -6.65
N LEU A 281 16.77 -33.50 -7.53
CA LEU A 281 16.84 -33.31 -8.97
C LEU A 281 15.55 -33.79 -9.62
N TYR A 282 14.97 -32.96 -10.49
CA TYR A 282 13.82 -33.29 -11.32
C TYR A 282 14.21 -33.38 -12.79
N LEU A 283 13.73 -34.43 -13.46
CA LEU A 283 13.91 -34.64 -14.91
C LEU A 283 12.58 -34.92 -15.57
N THR A 284 12.31 -34.27 -16.70
CA THR A 284 11.15 -34.62 -17.54
C THR A 284 11.53 -35.69 -18.54
N ASN A 285 10.79 -36.79 -18.55
CA ASN A 285 10.95 -37.86 -19.52
C ASN A 285 9.86 -37.78 -20.60
N ARG A 286 10.20 -37.12 -21.71
CA ARG A 286 9.22 -36.78 -22.74
C ARG A 286 8.68 -38.01 -23.46
N SER A 287 9.43 -39.11 -23.52
CA SER A 287 9.02 -40.37 -24.16
C SER A 287 7.90 -41.06 -23.41
N THR A 288 8.01 -41.16 -22.08
CA THR A 288 7.04 -41.87 -21.24
C THR A 288 6.03 -40.95 -20.57
N ARG A 289 6.19 -39.62 -20.72
CA ARG A 289 5.38 -38.59 -20.07
C ARG A 289 5.39 -38.75 -18.54
N THR A 290 6.59 -38.87 -17.98
CA THR A 290 6.81 -39.00 -16.54
C THR A 290 7.77 -37.91 -16.04
N LEU A 291 7.54 -37.46 -14.80
CA LEU A 291 8.49 -36.67 -14.03
C LEU A 291 9.30 -37.62 -13.14
N HIS A 292 10.62 -37.59 -13.25
CA HIS A 292 11.51 -38.36 -12.39
C HIS A 292 12.12 -37.45 -11.34
N GLN A 293 12.22 -37.92 -10.10
CA GLN A 293 12.85 -37.22 -8.99
C GLN A 293 13.94 -38.09 -8.36
N TYR A 294 15.08 -37.50 -8.01
CA TYR A 294 16.19 -38.15 -7.31
C TYR A 294 16.59 -37.34 -6.08
N ASP A 295 16.86 -38.01 -4.95
CA ASP A 295 17.39 -37.39 -3.73
C ASP A 295 18.93 -37.41 -3.77
N LEU A 296 19.54 -36.22 -3.76
CA LEU A 296 20.97 -36.01 -3.89
C LEU A 296 21.72 -36.03 -2.55
N SER A 297 20.99 -36.08 -1.43
CA SER A 297 21.54 -35.90 -0.07
C SER A 297 22.67 -36.86 0.29
N SER A 298 22.64 -38.09 -0.23
CA SER A 298 23.71 -39.06 0.01
C SER A 298 25.03 -38.68 -0.63
N GLY A 299 25.00 -37.92 -1.73
CA GLY A 299 26.17 -37.60 -2.54
C GLY A 299 26.85 -38.78 -3.24
N VAL A 300 26.36 -40.01 -3.03
CA VAL A 300 26.92 -41.26 -3.54
C VAL A 300 26.13 -41.69 -4.77
N PRO A 301 26.75 -41.88 -5.95
CA PRO A 301 26.07 -42.16 -7.21
C PRO A 301 25.05 -43.31 -7.13
N ALA A 302 25.46 -44.49 -6.65
CA ALA A 302 24.57 -45.65 -6.57
C ALA A 302 23.36 -45.42 -5.66
N THR A 303 23.53 -44.72 -4.55
CA THR A 303 22.43 -44.38 -3.63
C THR A 303 21.49 -43.38 -4.26
N ILE A 304 22.00 -42.33 -4.92
CA ILE A 304 21.18 -41.35 -5.67
C ILE A 304 20.30 -42.08 -6.70
N LEU A 305 20.88 -42.94 -7.53
CA LEU A 305 20.12 -43.68 -8.56
C LEU A 305 19.02 -44.57 -7.97
N SER A 306 19.26 -45.17 -6.80
CA SER A 306 18.25 -46.00 -6.12
C SER A 306 17.06 -45.22 -5.55
N THR A 307 17.16 -43.89 -5.42
CA THR A 307 16.09 -43.03 -4.87
C THR A 307 15.06 -42.60 -5.92
N LYS A 308 15.24 -43.03 -7.18
CA LYS A 308 14.38 -42.65 -8.30
C LYS A 308 12.90 -42.82 -7.96
N SER A 309 12.18 -41.71 -7.98
CA SER A 309 10.73 -41.65 -7.87
C SER A 309 10.13 -41.21 -9.21
N VAL A 310 9.04 -41.85 -9.63
CA VAL A 310 8.42 -41.63 -10.94
C VAL A 310 6.98 -41.15 -10.73
N VAL A 311 6.64 -39.98 -11.27
CA VAL A 311 5.29 -39.42 -11.22
C VAL A 311 4.74 -39.35 -12.66
N PRO A 312 3.65 -40.07 -12.98
CA PRO A 312 3.04 -40.03 -14.31
C PRO A 312 2.31 -38.69 -14.55
N ILE A 313 2.29 -38.25 -15.80
CA ILE A 313 1.59 -37.03 -16.25
C ILE A 313 0.61 -37.40 -17.34
N VAL A 314 -0.67 -37.06 -17.14
CA VAL A 314 -1.77 -37.55 -17.98
C VAL A 314 -2.19 -36.54 -19.04
N ILE A 315 -2.01 -35.25 -18.79
CA ILE A 315 -2.47 -34.13 -19.63
C ILE A 315 -1.27 -33.43 -20.28
N GLY A 316 -1.40 -33.01 -21.54
CA GLY A 316 -0.37 -32.20 -22.22
C GLY A 316 0.95 -32.92 -22.51
N SER A 317 1.91 -32.20 -23.10
CA SER A 317 3.30 -32.66 -23.26
C SER A 317 4.13 -32.31 -22.01
N ILE A 318 5.41 -32.65 -22.01
CA ILE A 318 6.35 -32.19 -20.98
C ILE A 318 7.65 -31.74 -21.63
N ALA A 319 8.17 -30.60 -21.18
CA ALA A 319 9.40 -30.01 -21.70
C ALA A 319 10.22 -29.34 -20.59
N GLN A 320 10.68 -28.10 -20.78
CA GLN A 320 11.57 -27.43 -19.83
C GLN A 320 10.95 -27.30 -18.44
N LEU A 321 11.76 -27.53 -17.40
CA LEU A 321 11.48 -27.20 -16.01
C LEU A 321 12.20 -25.91 -15.63
N GLN A 322 11.55 -25.07 -14.83
CA GLN A 322 12.16 -23.84 -14.37
C GLN A 322 11.74 -23.52 -12.93
N LEU A 323 12.72 -23.38 -12.05
CA LEU A 323 12.53 -22.83 -10.71
C LEU A 323 12.15 -21.35 -10.82
N ALA A 324 11.06 -20.98 -10.15
CA ALA A 324 10.52 -19.63 -10.12
C ALA A 324 10.79 -18.91 -8.77
N PRO A 325 10.67 -17.57 -8.72
CA PRO A 325 10.89 -16.80 -7.48
C PRO A 325 9.95 -17.15 -6.33
N ASP A 326 8.79 -17.75 -6.62
CA ASP A 326 7.85 -18.26 -5.62
C ASP A 326 8.29 -19.61 -5.01
N GLY A 327 9.50 -20.07 -5.32
CA GLY A 327 10.07 -21.32 -4.81
C GLY A 327 9.41 -22.58 -5.36
N LYS A 328 8.55 -22.46 -6.38
CA LYS A 328 7.95 -23.60 -7.10
C LYS A 328 8.69 -23.86 -8.40
N ILE A 329 8.52 -25.06 -8.94
CA ILE A 329 9.04 -25.41 -10.27
C ILE A 329 7.89 -25.46 -11.25
N TYR A 330 8.01 -24.74 -12.36
CA TYR A 330 7.04 -24.71 -13.45
C TYR A 330 7.54 -25.55 -14.62
N MET A 331 6.62 -26.18 -15.34
CA MET A 331 6.94 -27.08 -16.45
C MET A 331 6.14 -26.72 -17.69
N ALA A 332 6.84 -26.47 -18.80
CA ALA A 332 6.24 -26.27 -20.10
C ALA A 332 5.58 -27.57 -20.59
N ASN A 333 4.41 -27.44 -21.22
CA ASN A 333 3.61 -28.57 -21.66
C ASN A 333 3.08 -28.47 -23.10
N GLY A 334 3.46 -27.40 -23.81
CA GLY A 334 3.03 -27.14 -25.18
C GLY A 334 1.59 -26.63 -25.32
N THR A 335 0.91 -26.29 -24.23
CA THR A 335 -0.44 -25.72 -24.23
C THR A 335 -0.45 -24.30 -23.68
N ASP A 336 -1.66 -23.74 -23.53
CA ASP A 336 -1.94 -22.47 -22.86
C ASP A 336 -1.86 -22.52 -21.32
N LYS A 337 -1.19 -23.54 -20.78
CA LYS A 337 -1.01 -23.74 -19.34
C LYS A 337 0.39 -24.26 -19.03
N LEU A 338 0.78 -24.24 -17.76
CA LEU A 338 1.96 -24.93 -17.24
C LEU A 338 1.56 -25.93 -16.15
N HIS A 339 2.29 -27.03 -16.02
CA HIS A 339 2.25 -27.83 -14.80
C HIS A 339 3.13 -27.18 -13.72
N VAL A 340 2.82 -27.44 -12.45
CA VAL A 340 3.51 -26.82 -11.31
C VAL A 340 3.84 -27.87 -10.25
N ILE A 341 5.08 -27.89 -9.77
CA ILE A 341 5.50 -28.63 -8.58
C ILE A 341 5.44 -27.65 -7.41
N ASN A 342 4.43 -27.83 -6.54
CA ASN A 342 4.12 -26.85 -5.49
C ASN A 342 5.08 -26.86 -4.30
N SER A 343 5.70 -28.01 -4.00
CA SER A 343 6.57 -28.21 -2.84
C SER A 343 7.86 -28.93 -3.24
N PRO A 344 8.71 -28.33 -4.08
CA PRO A 344 9.85 -29.02 -4.71
C PRO A 344 10.93 -29.54 -3.73
N ASN A 345 10.92 -29.13 -2.46
CA ASN A 345 11.82 -29.67 -1.43
C ASN A 345 11.29 -30.95 -0.77
N ASN A 346 10.14 -31.48 -1.20
CA ASN A 346 9.56 -32.70 -0.66
C ASN A 346 9.75 -33.88 -1.63
N ALA A 347 9.93 -35.08 -1.09
CA ALA A 347 9.92 -36.31 -1.89
C ALA A 347 8.54 -36.53 -2.54
N ALA A 348 8.51 -37.08 -3.74
CA ALA A 348 7.29 -37.47 -4.43
C ALA A 348 6.53 -38.53 -3.60
N PRO A 349 5.18 -38.49 -3.56
CA PRO A 349 4.30 -37.54 -4.26
C PRO A 349 4.08 -36.20 -3.53
N ALA A 350 4.64 -36.03 -2.33
CA ALA A 350 4.47 -34.83 -1.51
C ALA A 350 5.13 -33.56 -2.09
N CYS A 351 5.88 -33.69 -3.20
CA CYS A 351 6.29 -32.56 -4.03
C CYS A 351 5.11 -31.80 -4.66
N GLY A 352 3.92 -32.40 -4.70
CA GLY A 352 2.67 -31.72 -5.04
C GLY A 352 2.61 -31.28 -6.50
N LEU A 353 2.97 -32.18 -7.43
CA LEU A 353 2.79 -31.95 -8.87
C LEU A 353 1.30 -31.73 -9.18
N GLN A 354 1.00 -30.60 -9.79
CA GLN A 354 -0.34 -30.22 -10.22
C GLN A 354 -0.32 -29.92 -11.72
N GLU A 355 -1.13 -30.66 -12.47
CA GLU A 355 -1.19 -30.50 -13.91
C GLU A 355 -2.05 -29.30 -14.33
N ASN A 356 -1.64 -28.57 -15.39
CA ASN A 356 -2.39 -27.42 -15.93
C ASN A 356 -2.74 -26.36 -14.88
N ALA A 357 -1.84 -26.11 -13.93
CA ALA A 357 -2.10 -25.27 -12.77
C ALA A 357 -1.94 -23.76 -13.04
N ALA A 358 -1.01 -23.36 -13.90
CA ALA A 358 -0.82 -21.96 -14.27
C ALA A 358 -1.41 -21.68 -15.65
N ASP A 359 -2.35 -20.75 -15.73
CA ASP A 359 -3.03 -20.33 -16.97
C ASP A 359 -2.22 -19.25 -17.69
N LEU A 360 -2.08 -19.36 -19.02
CA LEU A 360 -1.39 -18.41 -19.88
C LEU A 360 -2.36 -17.60 -20.77
N LYS A 361 -3.67 -17.64 -20.47
CA LYS A 361 -4.72 -16.88 -21.17
C LYS A 361 -4.72 -17.08 -22.68
N GLY A 362 -4.61 -18.34 -23.11
CA GLY A 362 -4.62 -18.76 -24.51
C GLY A 362 -3.28 -18.60 -25.24
N ARG A 363 -2.20 -18.21 -24.56
CA ARG A 363 -0.84 -18.12 -25.11
C ARG A 363 -0.04 -19.37 -24.80
N THR A 364 0.78 -19.86 -25.72
CA THR A 364 1.36 -21.21 -25.60
C THR A 364 2.81 -21.19 -25.11
N SER A 365 3.13 -22.05 -24.14
CA SER A 365 4.49 -22.25 -23.60
C SER A 365 5.47 -22.92 -24.57
N VAL A 366 4.95 -23.76 -25.47
CA VAL A 366 5.73 -24.56 -26.43
C VAL A 366 6.71 -25.49 -25.70
N LEU A 367 8.03 -25.30 -25.81
CA LEU A 367 9.03 -26.20 -25.20
C LEU A 367 9.86 -25.53 -24.09
N GLY A 368 10.19 -24.25 -24.24
CA GLY A 368 11.14 -23.58 -23.36
C GLY A 368 10.49 -22.66 -22.33
N LEU A 369 11.23 -22.47 -21.24
CA LEU A 369 10.99 -21.47 -20.21
C LEU A 369 12.25 -20.59 -20.09
N PRO A 370 12.17 -19.42 -19.44
CA PRO A 370 13.32 -18.53 -19.33
C PRO A 370 14.48 -19.20 -18.58
N SER A 371 15.67 -19.21 -19.18
CA SER A 371 16.90 -19.57 -18.50
C SER A 371 17.30 -18.47 -17.51
N VAL A 372 17.56 -18.86 -16.28
CA VAL A 372 17.91 -17.94 -15.19
C VAL A 372 19.08 -18.51 -14.39
N VAL A 373 19.89 -17.60 -13.85
CA VAL A 373 20.84 -17.94 -12.79
C VAL A 373 20.04 -18.20 -11.50
N PRO A 374 20.15 -19.37 -10.86
CA PRO A 374 19.45 -19.62 -9.61
C PRO A 374 19.98 -18.69 -8.53
N ASN A 375 19.08 -18.20 -7.66
CA ASN A 375 19.45 -17.32 -6.55
C ASN A 375 20.21 -16.04 -6.97
N LEU A 376 20.07 -15.57 -8.21
CA LEU A 376 20.82 -14.45 -8.80
C LEU A 376 20.93 -13.21 -7.88
N TYR A 377 19.94 -13.02 -7.00
CA TYR A 377 19.89 -11.93 -6.01
C TYR A 377 19.45 -12.37 -4.61
N ALA A 378 19.38 -13.69 -4.36
CA ALA A 378 19.31 -14.18 -2.99
C ALA A 378 20.73 -14.07 -2.43
N ASN A 379 21.15 -12.84 -2.17
CA ASN A 379 22.52 -12.51 -1.84
C ASN A 379 22.83 -13.00 -0.42
N LYS A 380 23.24 -14.27 -0.33
CA LYS A 380 23.78 -14.86 0.91
C LYS A 380 25.21 -14.42 1.19
N ALA A 381 25.79 -13.48 0.42
CA ALA A 381 27.09 -12.89 0.73
C ALA A 381 27.20 -12.46 2.20
N ILE A 382 26.11 -11.88 2.72
CA ILE A 382 25.92 -11.65 4.13
C ILE A 382 24.53 -12.13 4.53
N ASP A 383 24.49 -12.94 5.57
CA ASP A 383 23.26 -13.37 6.23
C ASP A 383 23.38 -13.06 7.73
N PHE A 384 22.27 -13.09 8.46
CA PHE A 384 22.33 -13.05 9.91
C PHE A 384 21.13 -13.70 10.57
N THR A 385 21.35 -14.11 11.81
CA THR A 385 20.27 -14.43 12.74
C THR A 385 20.27 -13.42 13.87
N TYR A 386 19.18 -13.37 14.63
CA TYR A 386 19.14 -12.56 15.84
C TYR A 386 18.41 -13.29 16.95
N THR A 387 18.69 -12.91 18.18
CA THR A 387 18.01 -13.36 19.38
C THR A 387 17.66 -12.14 20.22
N ILE A 388 16.37 -11.98 20.54
CA ILE A 388 15.92 -10.92 21.43
C ILE A 388 16.36 -11.30 22.85
N LEU A 389 17.28 -10.53 23.42
CA LEU A 389 17.80 -10.73 24.78
C LEU A 389 16.90 -10.07 25.83
N ASP A 390 16.37 -8.89 25.50
CA ASP A 390 15.42 -8.16 26.34
C ASP A 390 14.35 -7.52 25.45
N SER A 391 13.16 -8.10 25.46
CA SER A 391 12.04 -7.58 24.68
C SER A 391 11.48 -6.28 25.24
N CYS A 392 11.68 -5.94 26.51
CA CYS A 392 11.17 -4.68 27.06
C CYS A 392 12.07 -3.50 26.70
N MET A 393 13.39 -3.68 26.80
CA MET A 393 14.38 -2.65 26.47
C MET A 393 14.75 -2.63 24.97
N GLY A 394 14.33 -3.63 24.21
CA GLY A 394 14.72 -3.80 22.81
C GLY A 394 16.20 -4.14 22.65
N THR A 395 16.73 -4.99 23.53
CA THR A 395 18.11 -5.49 23.41
C THR A 395 18.13 -6.76 22.58
N VAL A 396 18.93 -6.76 21.52
CA VAL A 396 19.01 -7.84 20.54
C VAL A 396 20.48 -8.25 20.35
N GLN A 397 20.74 -9.56 20.40
CA GLN A 397 21.97 -10.15 19.91
C GLN A 397 21.80 -10.41 18.42
N PHE A 398 22.70 -9.85 17.61
CA PHE A 398 22.82 -10.16 16.20
C PHE A 398 23.95 -11.15 15.99
N ASN A 399 23.76 -12.13 15.09
CA ASN A 399 24.79 -13.08 14.69
C ASN A 399 24.93 -13.01 13.17
N GLY A 400 25.89 -12.23 12.68
CA GLY A 400 26.20 -12.12 11.27
C GLY A 400 26.97 -13.34 10.78
N VAL A 401 26.69 -13.75 9.54
CA VAL A 401 27.51 -14.70 8.79
C VAL A 401 28.01 -13.95 7.57
N ASP A 402 29.33 -13.72 7.54
CA ASP A 402 30.01 -13.14 6.40
C ASP A 402 30.56 -14.28 5.53
N HIS A 403 29.96 -14.44 4.36
CA HIS A 403 30.40 -15.41 3.36
C HIS A 403 31.35 -14.77 2.34
N VAL A 404 31.64 -13.47 2.45
CA VAL A 404 32.56 -12.76 1.56
C VAL A 404 33.97 -12.73 2.16
N LEU A 405 34.93 -13.29 1.43
CA LEU A 405 36.34 -13.23 1.82
C LEU A 405 36.85 -11.78 1.83
N ASN A 406 37.56 -11.39 2.90
CA ASN A 406 38.18 -10.06 3.08
C ASN A 406 37.19 -8.88 3.09
N SER A 407 35.95 -9.09 3.55
CA SER A 407 34.95 -8.04 3.74
C SER A 407 35.04 -7.41 5.15
N THR A 408 34.54 -6.19 5.30
CA THR A 408 34.23 -5.61 6.60
C THR A 408 32.72 -5.54 6.76
N VAL A 409 32.19 -6.21 7.78
CA VAL A 409 30.76 -6.14 8.09
C VAL A 409 30.43 -4.81 8.77
N TYR A 410 29.32 -4.22 8.36
CA TYR A 410 28.74 -3.06 8.98
C TYR A 410 27.25 -3.27 9.23
N TRP A 411 26.83 -2.92 10.43
CA TRP A 411 25.44 -2.89 10.87
C TRP A 411 24.96 -1.45 10.94
N ASP A 412 23.83 -1.16 10.31
CA ASP A 412 23.02 0.02 10.59
C ASP A 412 21.76 -0.45 11.29
N PHE A 413 21.59 -0.06 12.56
CA PHE A 413 20.45 -0.50 13.37
C PHE A 413 19.17 0.30 13.09
N GLY A 414 19.21 1.32 12.22
CA GLY A 414 18.02 2.11 11.85
C GLY A 414 17.58 3.12 12.92
N ASP A 415 18.30 3.21 14.05
CA ASP A 415 18.08 4.18 15.13
C ASP A 415 19.18 5.25 15.24
N GLY A 416 19.94 5.40 14.15
CA GLY A 416 21.08 6.31 14.05
C GLY A 416 22.34 5.80 14.75
N THR A 417 22.40 4.51 15.08
CA THR A 417 23.61 3.86 15.58
C THR A 417 24.03 2.69 14.69
N SER A 418 25.29 2.30 14.80
CA SER A 418 25.89 1.28 13.94
C SER A 418 26.94 0.46 14.68
N SER A 419 27.38 -0.64 14.06
CA SER A 419 28.47 -1.48 14.55
C SER A 419 29.27 -2.10 13.41
N THR A 420 30.56 -2.34 13.62
CA THR A 420 31.42 -3.10 12.69
C THR A 420 31.76 -4.50 13.23
N LEU A 421 31.16 -4.90 14.36
CA LEU A 421 31.30 -6.26 14.87
C LEU A 421 30.45 -7.21 14.04
N ILE A 422 30.93 -8.42 13.80
CA ILE A 422 30.14 -9.47 13.12
C ILE A 422 28.93 -9.91 13.99
N ASN A 423 29.10 -9.96 15.31
CA ASN A 423 28.07 -10.40 16.27
C ASN A 423 27.78 -9.31 17.33
N PRO A 424 27.20 -8.16 16.97
CA PRO A 424 26.95 -7.09 17.93
C PRO A 424 25.74 -7.39 18.83
N VAL A 425 25.80 -6.90 20.07
CA VAL A 425 24.61 -6.69 20.91
C VAL A 425 24.22 -5.22 20.77
N HIS A 426 22.94 -4.96 20.50
CA HIS A 426 22.42 -3.59 20.40
C HIS A 426 21.15 -3.42 21.22
N THR A 427 21.02 -2.27 21.88
CA THR A 427 19.81 -1.85 22.59
C THR A 427 19.23 -0.63 21.89
N PHE A 428 18.05 -0.76 21.30
CA PHE A 428 17.46 0.30 20.49
C PHE A 428 17.06 1.52 21.32
N LYS A 429 17.33 2.73 20.82
CA LYS A 429 16.93 3.99 21.49
C LYS A 429 15.40 4.15 21.61
N ASN A 430 14.65 3.57 20.68
CA ASN A 430 13.19 3.57 20.67
C ASN A 430 12.71 2.11 20.52
N PRO A 431 12.71 1.31 21.59
CA PRO A 431 12.34 -0.10 21.51
C PRO A 431 10.90 -0.29 21.02
N ASN A 432 10.05 0.70 21.24
CA ASN A 432 8.62 0.68 20.93
C ASN A 432 8.30 0.85 19.42
N LYS A 433 9.30 0.85 18.53
CA LYS A 433 9.12 0.95 17.07
C LYS A 433 9.71 -0.28 16.37
N ILE A 434 9.15 -0.65 15.21
CA ILE A 434 9.79 -1.59 14.29
C ILE A 434 11.10 -0.96 13.82
N GLN A 435 12.19 -1.71 13.88
CA GLN A 435 13.52 -1.25 13.51
C GLN A 435 13.93 -1.88 12.18
N TYR A 436 14.41 -1.03 11.28
CA TYR A 436 14.95 -1.46 9.98
C TYR A 436 16.45 -1.65 10.16
N VAL A 437 16.85 -2.89 10.46
CA VAL A 437 18.27 -3.21 10.62
C VAL A 437 18.80 -3.65 9.27
N LYS A 438 19.90 -3.02 8.86
CA LYS A 438 20.66 -3.38 7.67
C LYS A 438 21.99 -3.94 8.11
N ILE A 439 22.41 -5.01 7.47
CA ILE A 439 23.78 -5.48 7.52
C ILE A 439 24.35 -5.37 6.10
N TYR A 440 25.58 -4.91 5.97
CA TYR A 440 26.25 -4.88 4.68
C TYR A 440 27.72 -5.24 4.80
N ALA A 441 28.21 -5.92 3.77
CA ALA A 441 29.61 -6.24 3.59
C ALA A 441 30.20 -5.10 2.78
N LEU A 442 31.10 -4.34 3.41
CA LEU A 442 32.02 -3.46 2.70
C LEU A 442 33.12 -4.34 2.13
N ILE A 443 32.99 -4.64 0.85
CA ILE A 443 34.00 -5.38 0.09
C ILE A 443 35.06 -4.37 -0.31
N ASN A 444 36.27 -4.48 0.24
CA ASN A 444 37.40 -3.66 -0.16
C ASN A 444 37.68 -3.84 -1.68
N PRO A 445 38.18 -2.81 -2.38
CA PRO A 445 37.51 -2.03 -3.43
C PRO A 445 37.54 -2.67 -4.84
N VAL A 446 37.41 -3.98 -5.00
CA VAL A 446 37.53 -4.60 -6.34
C VAL A 446 36.40 -4.17 -7.27
N CYS A 447 35.18 -3.97 -6.74
CA CYS A 447 34.00 -3.69 -7.57
C CYS A 447 33.12 -2.50 -7.11
N GLY A 448 33.52 -1.73 -6.09
CA GLY A 448 32.75 -0.56 -5.60
C GLY A 448 31.35 -0.82 -5.03
N ALA A 449 30.81 -2.04 -5.14
CA ALA A 449 29.50 -2.39 -4.61
C ALA A 449 29.54 -2.81 -3.15
N ASN A 450 28.66 -2.18 -2.37
CA ASN A 450 28.26 -2.68 -1.06
C ASN A 450 27.23 -3.78 -1.28
N VAL A 451 27.53 -5.00 -0.82
CA VAL A 451 26.51 -6.03 -0.76
C VAL A 451 25.74 -5.85 0.54
N SER A 452 24.45 -5.52 0.44
CA SER A 452 23.60 -5.27 1.61
C SER A 452 22.45 -6.26 1.71
N GLY A 453 22.24 -6.79 2.91
CA GLY A 453 21.00 -7.44 3.31
C GLY A 453 20.18 -6.48 4.18
N GLN A 454 18.88 -6.36 3.91
CA GLN A 454 17.96 -5.59 4.75
C GLN A 454 16.92 -6.52 5.35
N PHE A 455 16.70 -6.43 6.66
CA PHE A 455 15.67 -7.19 7.34
C PHE A 455 14.93 -6.35 8.38
N LEU A 456 13.69 -6.75 8.66
CA LEU A 456 12.89 -6.18 9.72
C LEU A 456 13.22 -6.91 11.02
N VAL A 457 13.70 -6.17 12.02
CA VAL A 457 13.87 -6.69 13.37
C VAL A 457 12.70 -6.17 14.19
N PRO A 458 11.89 -7.04 14.80
CA PRO A 458 10.92 -6.60 15.79
C PRO A 458 11.70 -5.82 16.86
N GLY A 459 11.37 -4.55 17.05
CA GLY A 459 11.89 -3.81 18.19
C GLY A 459 11.45 -4.45 19.52
N GLY A 460 11.69 -3.74 20.61
CA GLY A 460 11.10 -4.10 21.89
C GLY A 460 9.57 -4.01 21.95
N ALA A 461 9.05 -4.20 23.16
CA ALA A 461 7.65 -4.25 23.51
C ALA A 461 7.00 -2.88 23.26
N PHE A 462 6.12 -2.82 22.27
CA PHE A 462 5.29 -1.68 22.00
C PHE A 462 3.94 -1.88 22.70
N LEU A 463 3.56 -0.97 23.59
CA LEU A 463 2.24 -0.92 24.19
C LEU A 463 1.81 0.54 24.32
N LYS A 464 0.74 0.90 23.61
CA LYS A 464 0.12 2.22 23.67
C LYS A 464 -1.37 2.10 23.94
N GLY A 465 -1.82 2.68 25.04
CA GLY A 465 -3.21 2.78 25.43
C GLY A 465 -3.98 3.72 24.50
N GLY A 466 -5.21 3.35 24.21
CA GLY A 466 -6.12 4.13 23.39
C GLY A 466 -7.54 3.64 23.59
N PHE A 467 -8.47 4.58 23.72
CA PHE A 467 -9.89 4.28 23.61
C PHE A 467 -10.67 5.50 23.09
N SER A 468 -11.82 5.20 22.51
CA SER A 468 -12.93 6.14 22.31
C SER A 468 -14.14 5.68 23.10
N TYR A 469 -15.16 6.54 23.20
CA TYR A 469 -16.38 6.18 23.89
C TYR A 469 -17.60 6.83 23.23
N THR A 470 -18.77 6.23 23.45
CA THR A 470 -20.07 6.87 23.25
C THR A 470 -20.75 7.06 24.59
N SER A 471 -21.56 8.11 24.73
CA SER A 471 -22.30 8.40 25.95
C SER A 471 -23.77 8.70 25.67
N ASP A 472 -24.64 8.29 26.58
CA ASP A 472 -26.07 8.59 26.55
C ASP A 472 -26.47 9.30 27.84
N CYS A 473 -26.85 10.57 27.75
CA CYS A 473 -27.20 11.37 28.92
C CYS A 473 -28.51 10.93 29.60
N SER A 474 -29.42 10.24 28.88
CA SER A 474 -30.70 9.79 29.43
C SER A 474 -30.52 8.60 30.38
N THR A 475 -29.60 7.70 30.06
CA THR A 475 -29.27 6.52 30.86
C THR A 475 -28.02 6.70 31.71
N ARG A 476 -27.21 7.73 31.42
CA ARG A 476 -25.87 7.98 31.98
C ARG A 476 -24.90 6.83 31.70
N ASN A 477 -25.08 6.18 30.55
CA ASN A 477 -24.22 5.10 30.10
C ASN A 477 -23.05 5.62 29.29
N VAL A 478 -21.90 4.99 29.47
CA VAL A 478 -20.73 5.10 28.60
C VAL A 478 -20.37 3.73 28.08
N THR A 479 -20.22 3.63 26.77
CA THR A 479 -19.70 2.42 26.10
C THR A 479 -18.31 2.71 25.57
N ILE A 480 -17.33 1.93 26.03
CA ILE A 480 -15.94 2.08 25.62
C ILE A 480 -15.66 1.26 24.35
N LYS A 481 -14.91 1.85 23.42
CA LYS A 481 -14.29 1.14 22.30
C LYS A 481 -12.78 1.24 22.41
N ASP A 482 -12.12 0.09 22.51
CA ASP A 482 -10.66 0.05 22.61
C ASP A 482 -10.01 0.41 21.27
N SER A 483 -8.95 1.20 21.33
CA SER A 483 -8.09 1.58 20.21
C SER A 483 -6.61 1.47 20.57
N SER A 484 -6.30 0.69 21.61
CA SER A 484 -4.92 0.41 22.03
C SER A 484 -4.15 -0.31 20.91
N SER A 485 -2.84 -0.05 20.84
CA SER A 485 -1.96 -0.59 19.80
C SER A 485 -0.73 -1.23 20.44
N THR A 486 -0.41 -2.46 20.03
CA THR A 486 0.69 -3.24 20.63
C THR A 486 1.22 -4.34 19.70
N ASN A 487 2.50 -4.71 19.84
CA ASN A 487 3.09 -5.91 19.22
C ASN A 487 3.16 -7.12 20.18
N LEU A 488 2.58 -7.00 21.38
CA LEU A 488 2.59 -8.03 22.41
C LEU A 488 1.46 -9.04 22.21
N SER A 489 1.74 -10.31 22.51
CA SER A 489 0.76 -11.40 22.41
C SER A 489 -0.25 -11.43 23.56
N SER A 490 0.01 -10.70 24.66
CA SER A 490 -0.84 -10.72 25.85
C SER A 490 -0.69 -9.43 26.67
N ILE A 491 -1.80 -8.70 26.80
CA ILE A 491 -1.92 -7.49 27.63
C ILE A 491 -3.20 -7.58 28.48
N SER A 492 -3.22 -6.87 29.61
CA SER A 492 -4.41 -6.71 30.45
C SER A 492 -4.95 -5.28 30.39
N TYR A 493 -6.24 -5.12 30.70
CA TYR A 493 -6.93 -3.83 30.73
C TYR A 493 -7.39 -3.54 32.15
N LYS A 494 -7.34 -2.26 32.52
CA LYS A 494 -8.03 -1.72 33.69
C LYS A 494 -8.60 -0.36 33.32
N TYR A 495 -9.89 -0.18 33.54
CA TYR A 495 -10.58 1.09 33.44
C TYR A 495 -10.94 1.56 34.85
N ASP A 496 -10.67 2.82 35.15
CA ASP A 496 -11.20 3.56 36.29
C ASP A 496 -12.14 4.63 35.74
N PHE A 497 -13.39 4.64 36.19
CA PHE A 497 -14.41 5.54 35.65
C PHE A 497 -14.44 6.90 36.38
N GLY A 498 -13.60 7.11 37.40
CA GLY A 498 -13.53 8.37 38.13
C GLY A 498 -14.69 8.61 39.11
N ASP A 499 -15.56 7.62 39.31
CA ASP A 499 -16.63 7.59 40.32
C ASP A 499 -16.37 6.58 41.45
N GLY A 500 -15.16 6.05 41.51
CA GLY A 500 -14.73 5.01 42.46
C GLY A 500 -14.96 3.58 41.97
N THR A 501 -15.56 3.38 40.79
CA THR A 501 -15.72 2.06 40.18
C THR A 501 -14.67 1.76 39.11
N THR A 502 -14.39 0.47 38.88
CA THR A 502 -13.38 0.02 37.92
C THR A 502 -13.85 -1.21 37.13
N SER A 503 -13.21 -1.48 36.00
CA SER A 503 -13.44 -2.69 35.19
C SER A 503 -12.14 -3.23 34.59
N THR A 504 -12.05 -4.55 34.37
CA THR A 504 -10.92 -5.20 33.68
C THR A 504 -11.30 -5.76 32.30
N VAL A 505 -12.55 -5.59 31.89
CA VAL A 505 -13.03 -5.99 30.57
C VAL A 505 -12.43 -5.05 29.52
N LYS A 506 -12.08 -5.57 28.33
CA LYS A 506 -11.44 -4.79 27.25
C LYS A 506 -12.30 -3.62 26.75
N GLU A 507 -13.59 -3.87 26.58
CA GLU A 507 -14.58 -2.89 26.09
C GLU A 507 -15.78 -2.86 27.05
N PRO A 508 -15.65 -2.24 28.23
CA PRO A 508 -16.72 -2.22 29.22
C PRO A 508 -17.83 -1.23 28.85
N VAL A 509 -19.02 -1.49 29.39
CA VAL A 509 -20.12 -0.52 29.48
C VAL A 509 -20.25 -0.12 30.95
N HIS A 510 -20.35 1.17 31.24
CA HIS A 510 -20.48 1.70 32.60
C HIS A 510 -21.65 2.67 32.72
N THR A 511 -22.31 2.69 33.88
CA THR A 511 -23.47 3.55 34.16
C THR A 511 -23.17 4.42 35.38
N TYR A 512 -23.22 5.74 35.23
CA TYR A 512 -23.00 6.67 36.33
C TYR A 512 -24.28 6.91 37.14
N LEU A 513 -24.16 6.84 38.47
CA LEU A 513 -25.30 7.04 39.37
C LEU A 513 -25.74 8.50 39.48
N ASN A 514 -24.82 9.44 39.35
CA ASN A 514 -25.05 10.87 39.54
C ASN A 514 -24.70 11.66 38.28
N THR A 515 -25.25 12.87 38.17
CA THR A 515 -24.81 13.86 37.19
C THR A 515 -23.46 14.44 37.61
N GLY A 516 -22.63 14.80 36.64
CA GLY A 516 -21.30 15.35 36.91
C GLY A 516 -20.34 15.20 35.75
N THR A 517 -19.09 15.60 35.99
CA THR A 517 -17.98 15.40 35.06
C THR A 517 -17.06 14.32 35.61
N TYR A 518 -16.77 13.30 34.81
CA TYR A 518 -15.96 12.15 35.20
C TYR A 518 -14.76 11.99 34.28
N THR A 519 -13.62 11.58 34.84
CA THR A 519 -12.41 11.28 34.07
C THR A 519 -12.20 9.77 34.02
N ILE A 520 -12.42 9.19 32.85
CA ILE A 520 -12.19 7.78 32.58
C ILE A 520 -10.70 7.60 32.32
N THR A 521 -10.06 6.70 33.07
CA THR A 521 -8.65 6.34 32.94
C THR A 521 -8.55 4.89 32.47
N GLN A 522 -7.99 4.67 31.29
CA GLN A 522 -7.61 3.34 30.80
C GLN A 522 -6.14 3.10 31.12
N ILE A 523 -5.84 1.95 31.71
CA ILE A 523 -4.49 1.43 31.92
C ILE A 523 -4.40 0.12 31.16
N VAL A 524 -3.45 0.02 30.24
CA VAL A 524 -3.12 -1.22 29.55
C VAL A 524 -1.75 -1.69 30.02
N SER A 525 -1.63 -2.95 30.43
CA SER A 525 -0.40 -3.49 31.02
C SER A 525 0.09 -4.71 30.25
N ALA A 526 1.41 -4.75 30.01
CA ALA A 526 2.05 -5.90 29.40
C ALA A 526 2.13 -7.06 30.42
N LEU A 527 1.56 -8.22 30.08
CA LEU A 527 1.66 -9.40 30.94
C LEU A 527 3.07 -10.01 30.96
N SER A 528 3.94 -9.59 30.04
CA SER A 528 5.36 -9.89 30.02
C SER A 528 6.19 -9.08 31.03
N GLY A 529 5.59 -8.13 31.74
CA GLY A 529 6.30 -7.26 32.69
C GLY A 529 6.93 -6.01 32.06
N CYS A 530 6.73 -5.75 30.76
CA CYS A 530 7.27 -4.59 30.05
C CYS A 530 6.56 -3.25 30.34
N GLY A 531 5.97 -3.10 31.53
CA GLY A 531 5.29 -1.88 31.96
C GLY A 531 3.83 -1.76 31.49
N SER A 532 3.30 -0.54 31.59
CA SER A 532 1.92 -0.19 31.28
C SER A 532 1.84 1.20 30.66
N ASP A 533 0.83 1.43 29.83
CA ASP A 533 0.48 2.77 29.34
C ASP A 533 -0.87 3.23 29.89
N THR A 534 -1.03 4.54 30.05
CA THR A 534 -2.23 5.14 30.66
C THR A 534 -2.76 6.29 29.80
N VAL A 535 -4.06 6.26 29.51
CA VAL A 535 -4.74 7.32 28.76
C VAL A 535 -6.03 7.73 29.47
N THR A 536 -6.35 9.02 29.43
CA THR A 536 -7.55 9.59 30.05
C THR A 536 -8.48 10.27 29.04
N ARG A 537 -9.79 10.23 29.33
CA ARG A 537 -10.85 10.94 28.61
C ARG A 537 -11.91 11.44 29.59
N THR A 538 -12.47 12.62 29.33
CA THR A 538 -13.49 13.23 30.19
C THR A 538 -14.88 13.02 29.60
N VAL A 539 -15.83 12.52 30.39
CA VAL A 539 -17.24 12.43 30.04
C VAL A 539 -18.07 13.36 30.94
N ILE A 540 -19.10 13.98 30.39
CA ILE A 540 -19.93 14.99 31.08
C ILE A 540 -21.39 14.55 31.03
N PHE A 541 -22.00 14.41 32.20
CA PHE A 541 -23.44 14.16 32.42
C PHE A 541 -24.05 15.32 33.19
N SER A 542 -23.93 16.54 32.68
CA SER A 542 -24.51 17.74 33.26
C SER A 542 -25.38 18.46 32.23
N PRO A 543 -26.39 19.23 32.64
CA PRO A 543 -27.21 20.02 31.72
C PRO A 543 -26.30 20.92 30.87
N ILE A 544 -26.55 20.97 29.56
CA ILE A 544 -25.83 21.90 28.68
C ILE A 544 -26.25 23.33 29.01
N LYS A 545 -25.33 24.29 28.80
CA LYS A 545 -25.64 25.71 28.95
C LYS A 545 -26.30 26.22 27.67
N VAL A 546 -27.63 26.34 27.71
CA VAL A 546 -28.41 27.00 26.65
C VAL A 546 -28.44 28.50 26.95
N ASN A 547 -28.43 29.32 25.90
CA ASN A 547 -28.59 30.76 26.00
C ASN A 547 -29.74 31.19 25.09
N ALA A 548 -30.79 31.79 25.67
CA ALA A 548 -32.00 32.26 24.99
C ALA A 548 -31.81 33.59 24.24
N GLY A 549 -30.67 34.26 24.44
CA GLY A 549 -30.45 35.63 24.02
C GLY A 549 -30.87 36.63 25.10
N PRO A 550 -30.57 37.93 24.91
CA PRO A 550 -31.00 38.97 25.84
C PRO A 550 -32.53 39.19 25.77
N ASP A 551 -33.09 39.71 26.86
CA ASP A 551 -34.45 40.26 26.85
C ASP A 551 -34.56 41.44 25.88
N ILE A 552 -35.72 41.59 25.23
CA ILE A 552 -35.93 42.61 24.20
C ILE A 552 -37.23 43.39 24.42
N ASP A 553 -37.20 44.67 24.06
CA ASP A 553 -38.38 45.54 23.97
C ASP A 553 -38.78 45.71 22.49
N VAL A 554 -40.05 45.48 22.18
CA VAL A 554 -40.58 45.61 20.81
C VAL A 554 -41.90 46.39 20.79
N LEU A 555 -42.25 46.94 19.63
CA LEU A 555 -43.59 47.51 19.43
C LEU A 555 -44.60 46.40 19.15
N ALA A 556 -45.82 46.56 19.66
CA ALA A 556 -46.90 45.60 19.40
C ALA A 556 -47.09 45.38 17.89
N GLY A 557 -47.10 44.12 17.46
CA GLY A 557 -47.27 43.73 16.07
C GLY A 557 -46.03 43.85 15.19
N SER A 558 -44.88 44.29 15.72
CA SER A 558 -43.61 44.30 14.97
C SER A 558 -42.96 42.91 14.98
N THR A 559 -42.30 42.55 13.87
CA THR A 559 -41.58 41.27 13.75
C THR A 559 -40.10 41.44 14.06
N THR A 560 -39.53 40.58 14.91
CA THR A 560 -38.09 40.52 15.20
C THR A 560 -37.58 39.08 15.26
N ASN A 561 -36.26 38.88 15.19
CA ASN A 561 -35.63 37.57 15.28
C ASN A 561 -35.16 37.28 16.71
N LEU A 562 -35.48 36.09 17.22
CA LEU A 562 -34.84 35.54 18.42
C LEU A 562 -33.57 34.80 18.02
N THR A 563 -32.65 34.58 18.97
CA THR A 563 -31.43 33.81 18.72
C THR A 563 -31.04 33.03 19.97
N ALA A 564 -31.17 31.70 19.89
CA ALA A 564 -30.64 30.80 20.90
C ALA A 564 -29.33 30.15 20.46
N THR A 565 -28.46 29.89 21.42
CA THR A 565 -27.17 29.23 21.21
C THR A 565 -26.90 28.19 22.30
N GLY A 566 -25.86 27.37 22.12
CA GLY A 566 -25.42 26.40 23.13
C GLY A 566 -25.98 24.98 23.01
N ALA A 567 -26.70 24.66 21.91
CA ALA A 567 -27.23 23.32 21.64
C ALA A 567 -27.29 23.00 20.13
N SER A 568 -27.48 21.72 19.77
CA SER A 568 -27.67 21.28 18.38
C SER A 568 -29.13 21.22 17.94
N GLN A 569 -30.06 21.08 18.89
CA GLN A 569 -31.50 21.13 18.66
C GLN A 569 -32.13 22.10 19.67
N PHE A 570 -33.17 22.82 19.26
CA PHE A 570 -33.86 23.82 20.08
C PHE A 570 -35.36 23.60 20.06
N GLN A 571 -36.01 23.94 21.17
CA GLN A 571 -37.46 23.93 21.31
C GLN A 571 -37.89 25.11 22.19
N TRP A 572 -38.66 26.04 21.63
CA TRP A 572 -39.19 27.21 22.31
C TRP A 572 -40.62 26.96 22.80
N ALA A 573 -40.93 27.44 24.01
CA ALA A 573 -42.27 27.42 24.57
C ALA A 573 -42.57 28.73 25.34
N PRO A 574 -43.79 29.30 25.24
CA PRO A 574 -44.91 28.86 24.41
C PRO A 574 -44.66 29.07 22.89
N THR A 575 -45.47 28.48 22.01
CA THR A 575 -45.32 28.63 20.55
C THR A 575 -45.99 29.90 20.00
N THR A 576 -46.75 30.60 20.85
CA THR A 576 -47.48 31.81 20.51
C THR A 576 -46.56 32.87 19.90
N TYR A 577 -47.00 33.49 18.80
CA TYR A 577 -46.29 34.53 18.04
C TYR A 577 -44.99 34.12 17.33
N LEU A 578 -44.52 32.87 17.49
CA LEU A 578 -43.32 32.37 16.83
C LEU A 578 -43.63 31.81 15.43
N SER A 579 -42.70 31.98 14.49
CA SER A 579 -42.80 31.36 13.17
C SER A 579 -42.48 29.86 13.17
N ASN A 580 -41.48 29.42 13.94
CA ASN A 580 -41.16 28.00 14.11
C ASN A 580 -40.51 27.73 15.47
N PRO A 581 -41.15 27.04 16.41
CA PRO A 581 -40.60 26.84 17.75
C PRO A 581 -39.43 25.85 17.82
N ASN A 582 -39.05 25.18 16.72
CA ASN A 582 -38.05 24.09 16.76
C ASN A 582 -36.69 24.47 16.12
N ILE A 583 -36.44 25.76 15.91
CA ILE A 583 -35.18 26.27 15.34
C ILE A 583 -34.47 27.22 16.30
N ALA A 584 -33.17 27.45 16.08
CA ALA A 584 -32.36 28.34 16.91
C ALA A 584 -32.80 29.81 16.81
N ASN A 585 -33.32 30.22 15.65
CA ASN A 585 -33.59 31.61 15.30
C ASN A 585 -35.02 31.84 14.76
N PRO A 586 -36.07 31.58 15.55
CA PRO A 586 -37.43 31.90 15.14
C PRO A 586 -37.64 33.41 15.04
N THR A 587 -38.56 33.82 14.16
CA THR A 587 -39.11 35.18 14.19
C THR A 587 -40.29 35.24 15.17
N VAL A 588 -40.46 36.36 15.87
CA VAL A 588 -41.57 36.62 16.80
C VAL A 588 -42.31 37.90 16.42
N THR A 589 -43.65 37.89 16.48
CA THR A 589 -44.51 39.06 16.22
C THR A 589 -45.56 39.24 17.33
N PRO A 590 -45.17 39.77 18.50
CA PRO A 590 -45.99 39.72 19.71
C PRO A 590 -46.99 40.89 19.80
N LEU A 591 -48.16 40.63 20.38
CA LEU A 591 -49.17 41.65 20.71
C LEU A 591 -49.23 41.99 22.21
N ASP A 592 -48.70 41.11 23.04
CA ASP A 592 -48.64 41.22 24.50
C ASP A 592 -47.27 40.73 24.99
N ASP A 593 -46.87 41.17 26.19
CA ASP A 593 -45.65 40.70 26.85
C ASP A 593 -45.63 39.17 26.90
N ILE A 594 -44.49 38.57 26.54
CA ILE A 594 -44.34 37.11 26.52
C ILE A 594 -42.95 36.70 26.95
N THR A 595 -42.88 35.67 27.80
CA THR A 595 -41.62 35.04 28.21
C THR A 595 -41.52 33.68 27.54
N TYR A 596 -40.40 33.45 26.86
CA TYR A 596 -40.09 32.16 26.27
C TYR A 596 -39.09 31.39 27.13
N VAL A 597 -39.31 30.07 27.22
CA VAL A 597 -38.33 29.08 27.67
C VAL A 597 -37.81 28.37 26.43
N VAL A 598 -36.51 28.41 26.20
CA VAL A 598 -35.84 27.60 25.19
C VAL A 598 -35.23 26.37 25.84
N ARG A 599 -35.57 25.19 25.34
CA ARG A 599 -34.89 23.94 25.65
C ARG A 599 -33.93 23.61 24.52
N GLY A 600 -32.67 23.38 24.86
CA GLY A 600 -31.65 22.93 23.93
C GLY A 600 -31.22 21.50 24.23
N THR A 601 -30.91 20.70 23.21
CA THR A 601 -30.33 19.34 23.34
C THR A 601 -29.08 19.19 22.46
N ASP A 602 -28.02 18.59 22.99
CA ASP A 602 -26.79 18.27 22.25
C ASP A 602 -26.86 16.90 21.55
N ALA A 603 -25.81 16.53 20.82
CA ALA A 603 -25.72 15.27 20.09
C ALA A 603 -25.69 14.02 20.99
N ASN A 604 -25.38 14.18 22.29
CA ASN A 604 -25.33 13.10 23.28
C ASN A 604 -26.64 12.98 24.08
N GLY A 605 -27.67 13.79 23.73
CA GLY A 605 -28.97 13.80 24.39
C GLY A 605 -29.01 14.59 25.71
N CYS A 606 -27.94 15.30 26.07
CA CYS A 606 -27.93 16.19 27.22
C CYS A 606 -28.74 17.45 26.90
N SER A 607 -29.69 17.81 27.77
CA SER A 607 -30.55 18.98 27.58
C SER A 607 -30.39 20.03 28.68
N GLY A 608 -30.54 21.30 28.31
CA GLY A 608 -30.61 22.44 29.21
C GLY A 608 -31.73 23.38 28.80
N THR A 609 -32.02 24.36 29.65
CA THR A 609 -33.05 25.37 29.38
C THR A 609 -32.54 26.75 29.74
N ASP A 610 -33.03 27.76 29.03
CA ASP A 610 -32.86 29.17 29.39
C ASP A 610 -34.14 29.96 29.09
N THR A 611 -34.27 31.15 29.65
CA THR A 611 -35.46 31.99 29.51
C THR A 611 -35.13 33.37 28.99
N MET A 612 -36.00 33.93 28.15
CA MET A 612 -35.95 35.35 27.78
C MET A 612 -37.34 35.97 27.77
N SER A 613 -37.41 37.27 28.02
CA SER A 613 -38.63 38.07 27.98
C SER A 613 -38.66 38.99 26.78
N VAL A 614 -39.82 39.02 26.12
CA VAL A 614 -40.17 39.99 25.07
C VAL A 614 -41.23 40.91 25.64
N LYS A 615 -40.85 42.16 25.90
CA LYS A 615 -41.74 43.18 26.45
C LYS A 615 -42.28 44.06 25.32
N VAL A 616 -43.58 44.30 25.36
CA VAL A 616 -44.33 44.91 24.27
C VAL A 616 -44.80 46.31 24.67
N THR A 617 -44.29 47.32 23.95
CA THR A 617 -44.70 48.70 24.15
C THR A 617 -45.91 49.02 23.27
N LYS A 618 -46.99 49.48 23.91
CA LYS A 618 -48.26 49.91 23.28
C LYS A 618 -48.47 51.43 23.36
N ALA A 619 -47.41 52.22 23.15
CA ALA A 619 -47.48 53.67 23.28
C ALA A 619 -47.88 54.35 21.97
N THR A 620 -48.89 55.21 22.03
CA THR A 620 -49.36 56.04 20.91
C THR A 620 -49.42 57.49 21.36
N LEU A 621 -48.73 58.38 20.65
CA LEU A 621 -48.76 59.83 20.88
C LEU A 621 -49.24 60.53 19.61
N VAL A 622 -50.16 61.46 19.77
CA VAL A 622 -50.67 62.32 18.70
C VAL A 622 -50.84 63.72 19.28
N GLU A 623 -49.96 64.64 18.94
CA GLU A 623 -50.03 66.03 19.38
C GLU A 623 -49.91 66.97 18.20
N VAL A 624 -50.52 68.15 18.31
CA VAL A 624 -50.34 69.23 17.34
C VAL A 624 -49.88 70.43 18.15
N PRO A 625 -48.76 71.08 17.78
CA PRO A 625 -48.25 72.25 18.49
C PRO A 625 -49.33 73.32 18.64
N SER A 626 -49.45 73.93 19.82
CA SER A 626 -50.42 75.00 20.08
C SER A 626 -50.05 76.33 19.43
N ALA A 627 -48.83 76.47 18.92
CA ALA A 627 -48.39 77.60 18.12
C ALA A 627 -47.27 77.19 17.15
N PHE A 628 -47.09 77.96 16.09
CA PHE A 628 -45.99 77.80 15.14
C PHE A 628 -45.60 79.17 14.55
N THR A 629 -44.34 79.30 14.13
CA THR A 629 -43.74 80.58 13.71
C THR A 629 -43.01 80.37 12.38
N PRO A 630 -43.67 80.58 11.22
CA PRO A 630 -43.06 80.42 9.90
C PRO A 630 -42.10 81.59 9.58
N ASN A 631 -40.93 81.61 10.24
CA ASN A 631 -39.88 82.62 10.09
C ASN A 631 -38.65 82.11 9.30
N GLY A 632 -38.62 80.82 8.95
CA GLY A 632 -37.57 80.18 8.17
C GLY A 632 -36.33 79.77 8.98
N ASP A 633 -36.43 79.69 10.32
CA ASP A 633 -35.31 79.29 11.18
C ASP A 633 -35.16 77.75 11.34
N GLY A 634 -36.06 76.98 10.74
CA GLY A 634 -36.13 75.52 10.81
C GLY A 634 -36.86 74.99 12.05
N LEU A 635 -37.29 75.86 12.96
CA LEU A 635 -37.93 75.52 14.24
C LEU A 635 -39.40 75.93 14.24
N ASN A 636 -40.30 74.94 14.20
CA ASN A 636 -41.75 75.17 14.18
C ASN A 636 -42.21 76.09 13.04
N ASP A 637 -41.55 76.01 11.87
CA ASP A 637 -41.95 76.75 10.67
C ASP A 637 -43.26 76.25 10.05
N VAL A 638 -43.65 75.02 10.38
CA VAL A 638 -44.89 74.41 9.87
C VAL A 638 -45.73 73.85 11.01
N LEU A 639 -47.04 74.01 10.90
CA LEU A 639 -48.01 73.33 11.74
C LEU A 639 -48.28 71.93 11.19
N ARG A 640 -47.93 70.90 11.95
CA ARG A 640 -48.21 69.49 11.62
C ARG A 640 -48.46 68.67 12.89
N PRO A 641 -49.15 67.52 12.78
CA PRO A 641 -49.18 66.54 13.85
C PRO A 641 -47.79 65.95 14.11
N LEU A 642 -47.38 65.97 15.37
CA LEU A 642 -46.29 65.19 15.92
C LEU A 642 -46.87 63.87 16.42
N VAL A 643 -46.45 62.77 15.81
CA VAL A 643 -47.00 61.44 16.10
C VAL A 643 -45.91 60.41 16.43
N TYR A 644 -46.22 59.47 17.33
CA TYR A 644 -45.39 58.32 17.68
C TYR A 644 -46.28 57.06 17.76
N GLY A 645 -45.85 55.96 17.14
CA GLY A 645 -46.64 54.72 17.09
C GLY A 645 -47.89 54.82 16.20
N ILE A 646 -47.85 55.64 15.15
CA ILE A 646 -48.94 55.85 14.20
C ILE A 646 -48.46 55.47 12.79
N PRO A 647 -48.90 54.33 12.23
CA PRO A 647 -48.49 53.91 10.89
C PRO A 647 -49.18 54.70 9.76
N GLN A 648 -50.31 55.36 10.04
CA GLN A 648 -51.13 56.00 9.00
C GLN A 648 -51.85 57.27 9.49
N LEU A 649 -51.78 58.34 8.70
CA LEU A 649 -52.60 59.56 8.83
C LEU A 649 -53.74 59.51 7.80
N ASP A 650 -54.98 59.49 8.25
CA ASP A 650 -56.15 59.48 7.35
C ASP A 650 -56.38 60.88 6.77
N TYR A 651 -56.25 61.91 7.62
CA TYR A 651 -56.25 63.32 7.24
C TYR A 651 -55.72 64.21 8.38
N PHE A 652 -55.17 65.37 8.02
CA PHE A 652 -54.96 66.54 8.88
C PHE A 652 -55.43 67.78 8.12
N VAL A 653 -56.34 68.56 8.70
CA VAL A 653 -56.98 69.71 8.06
C VAL A 653 -56.93 70.92 8.99
N VAL A 654 -56.62 72.09 8.44
CA VAL A 654 -56.57 73.37 9.17
C VAL A 654 -57.57 74.36 8.56
N TYR A 655 -58.27 75.11 9.41
CA TYR A 655 -59.31 76.08 9.07
C TYR A 655 -59.01 77.45 9.72
N ASN A 656 -59.40 78.53 9.06
CA ASN A 656 -59.39 79.86 9.66
C ASN A 656 -60.65 80.12 10.52
N ARG A 657 -60.72 81.29 11.19
CA ARG A 657 -61.84 81.68 12.06
C ARG A 657 -63.22 81.72 11.39
N TRP A 658 -63.26 81.75 10.05
CA TRP A 658 -64.49 81.78 9.25
C TRP A 658 -64.93 80.39 8.76
N GLY A 659 -64.21 79.33 9.17
CA GLY A 659 -64.49 77.96 8.73
C GLY A 659 -63.96 77.62 7.34
N GLN A 660 -63.18 78.51 6.71
CA GLN A 660 -62.54 78.21 5.43
C GLN A 660 -61.32 77.30 5.66
N LYS A 661 -61.25 76.19 4.92
CA LYS A 661 -60.09 75.30 4.90
C LYS A 661 -58.88 76.02 4.30
N VAL A 662 -57.78 76.09 5.05
CA VAL A 662 -56.54 76.74 4.63
C VAL A 662 -55.42 75.74 4.33
N PHE A 663 -55.52 74.50 4.85
CA PHE A 663 -54.57 73.42 4.57
C PHE A 663 -55.21 72.05 4.76
N GLU A 664 -54.75 71.06 4.00
CA GLU A 664 -55.08 69.64 4.18
C GLU A 664 -53.94 68.75 3.70
N THR A 665 -53.66 67.67 4.44
CA THR A 665 -52.77 66.59 4.01
C THR A 665 -53.24 65.23 4.52
N LYS A 666 -52.83 64.17 3.85
CA LYS A 666 -52.88 62.77 4.32
C LYS A 666 -51.48 62.17 4.51
N THR A 667 -50.44 62.95 4.24
CA THR A 667 -49.04 62.53 4.30
C THR A 667 -48.49 62.78 5.70
N LEU A 668 -47.98 61.74 6.35
CA LEU A 668 -47.30 61.86 7.65
C LEU A 668 -46.07 62.79 7.53
N GLY A 669 -45.96 63.76 8.44
CA GLY A 669 -44.84 64.70 8.52
C GLY A 669 -44.98 65.97 7.65
N GLU A 670 -45.97 66.03 6.75
CA GLU A 670 -46.30 67.24 5.98
C GLU A 670 -47.04 68.26 6.87
N GLY A 671 -46.77 69.55 6.67
CA GLY A 671 -47.27 70.61 7.54
C GLY A 671 -47.59 71.90 6.81
N TRP A 672 -48.36 72.76 7.47
CA TRP A 672 -48.81 74.04 6.95
C TRP A 672 -47.90 75.19 7.37
N ASP A 673 -47.41 75.99 6.42
CA ASP A 673 -46.47 77.10 6.64
C ASP A 673 -47.14 78.46 6.95
N GLY A 674 -48.45 78.47 7.21
CA GLY A 674 -49.18 79.70 7.51
C GLY A 674 -49.49 80.56 6.28
N THR A 675 -49.43 80.00 5.07
CA THR A 675 -49.80 80.68 3.82
C THR A 675 -51.13 80.16 3.23
N LEU A 676 -51.82 81.00 2.47
CA LEU A 676 -52.99 80.61 1.68
C LEU A 676 -52.90 81.26 0.29
N ASN A 677 -52.93 80.45 -0.77
CA ASN A 677 -52.77 80.91 -2.16
C ASN A 677 -51.52 81.79 -2.38
N GLY A 678 -50.40 81.42 -1.75
CA GLY A 678 -49.13 82.14 -1.84
C GLY A 678 -49.06 83.44 -1.02
N ARG A 679 -50.12 83.78 -0.25
CA ARG A 679 -50.14 84.94 0.64
C ARG A 679 -49.96 84.51 2.09
N GLN A 680 -49.14 85.24 2.83
CA GLN A 680 -48.97 85.06 4.27
C GLN A 680 -50.25 85.45 5.01
N LEU A 681 -50.78 84.55 5.83
CA LEU A 681 -51.91 84.86 6.71
C LEU A 681 -51.44 85.63 7.95
N ALA A 682 -52.28 86.53 8.45
CA ALA A 682 -52.01 87.30 9.66
C ALA A 682 -51.94 86.40 10.91
N THR A 683 -51.30 86.91 11.96
CA THR A 683 -51.33 86.32 13.31
C THR A 683 -52.77 86.10 13.76
N ASP A 684 -53.13 84.84 13.94
CA ASP A 684 -54.51 84.43 14.24
C ASP A 684 -54.53 83.01 14.84
N VAL A 685 -55.70 82.63 15.36
CA VAL A 685 -55.96 81.28 15.87
C VAL A 685 -56.63 80.45 14.77
N PHE A 686 -56.02 79.33 14.44
CA PHE A 686 -56.51 78.39 13.43
C PHE A 686 -57.04 77.13 14.11
N ILE A 687 -58.15 76.61 13.59
CA ILE A 687 -58.77 75.37 14.06
C ILE A 687 -58.21 74.22 13.23
N TRP A 688 -57.78 73.13 13.86
CA TRP A 688 -57.34 71.94 13.16
C TRP A 688 -58.11 70.70 13.60
N THR A 689 -58.17 69.72 12.70
CA THR A 689 -58.72 68.38 12.97
C THR A 689 -57.86 67.33 12.28
N LEU A 690 -57.70 66.17 12.89
CA LEU A 690 -56.96 65.02 12.35
C LEU A 690 -57.66 63.71 12.67
N SER A 691 -57.40 62.70 11.84
CA SER A 691 -57.70 61.30 12.10
C SER A 691 -56.48 60.44 11.77
N VAL A 692 -56.11 59.54 12.67
CA VAL A 692 -55.04 58.56 12.50
C VAL A 692 -55.49 57.19 12.98
N HIS A 693 -54.83 56.12 12.57
CA HIS A 693 -54.97 54.80 13.19
C HIS A 693 -53.70 54.46 13.96
N ASP A 694 -53.83 53.88 15.15
CA ASP A 694 -52.68 53.34 15.87
C ASP A 694 -52.22 51.97 15.35
N MET A 695 -51.12 51.46 15.92
CA MET A 695 -50.55 50.13 15.58
C MET A 695 -51.51 48.95 15.82
N LEU A 696 -52.59 49.14 16.57
CA LEU A 696 -53.63 48.13 16.83
C LEU A 696 -54.87 48.34 15.94
N GLY A 697 -54.82 49.28 15.00
CA GLY A 697 -55.92 49.62 14.11
C GLY A 697 -57.03 50.42 14.79
N LYS A 698 -56.79 51.01 15.98
CA LYS A 698 -57.76 51.89 16.64
C LYS A 698 -57.65 53.31 16.07
N GLN A 699 -58.79 53.83 15.60
CA GLN A 699 -58.88 55.21 15.10
C GLN A 699 -58.78 56.22 16.26
N ILE A 700 -57.94 57.25 16.08
CA ILE A 700 -57.77 58.40 16.98
C ILE A 700 -58.10 59.66 16.19
N VAL A 701 -59.14 60.37 16.62
CA VAL A 701 -59.55 61.66 16.04
C VAL A 701 -59.27 62.76 17.06
N LYS A 702 -58.54 63.81 16.65
CA LYS A 702 -58.29 64.99 17.50
C LYS A 702 -58.68 66.27 16.77
N ARG A 703 -59.08 67.26 17.55
CA ARG A 703 -59.34 68.63 17.10
C ARG A 703 -58.79 69.60 18.13
N GLY A 704 -58.39 70.77 17.68
CA GLY A 704 -57.88 71.80 18.57
C GLY A 704 -57.64 73.09 17.82
N THR A 705 -56.91 73.99 18.47
CA THR A 705 -56.51 75.26 17.90
C THR A 705 -55.00 75.44 18.00
N SER A 706 -54.44 76.14 17.02
CA SER A 706 -53.04 76.55 17.03
C SER A 706 -52.93 78.00 16.60
N THR A 707 -52.06 78.75 17.29
CA THR A 707 -51.80 80.16 16.99
C THR A 707 -50.68 80.28 15.96
N LEU A 708 -50.94 80.97 14.86
CA LEU A 708 -49.89 81.41 13.94
C LEU A 708 -49.27 82.69 14.53
N ILE A 709 -47.97 82.66 14.83
CA ILE A 709 -47.22 83.81 15.38
C ILE A 709 -46.30 84.36 14.29
N ARG A 710 -46.22 85.68 14.15
CA ARG A 710 -45.37 86.38 13.18
C ARG A 710 -44.77 87.63 13.81
#